data_AF-A0A378HZE3-F1
#
_entry.id   AF-A0A378HZE3-F1
#
_cell.length_a   1.000
_cell.length_b   1.000
_cell.length_c   1.000
_cell.angle_alpha   90.00
_cell.angle_beta   90.00
_cell.angle_gamma   90.00
#
_symmetry.space_group_name_H-M   'P 1'
#
loop_
_entity.id
_entity.type
_entity.pdbx_description
1 polymer ?
#
loop_
_entity_poly.entity_id
_entity_poly.type
_entity_poly.pdbx_seq_one_letter_code
_entity_poly.pdbx_strand_id
1 'polypeptide(L)'
;MKQIMQLADGEKITHTGDLVIEGNVGRGAVIDLRDGALTVKGNIDSNAQISVQISEELRNKNAVSGLVIGGGSVIMSGVRIGGGVVSYGSYTKANLCIGNRYIGGVNINNRIFTDGQVEDCGRGVYVITAADTSDMLSFFNNNRRSSAQKPTQLVTAKIDGKTYKGYEIRVEGSTVTVDNQQVIVDTSSLSSADSEPRMPLKVTINGKIGDNVYLSSDAEIQANAIGKNCTIVSTYDGITATNVDDRTTINVRNAIELTNVGSDCKLVSKQYGLKAKNIGYRTIVEVRDAINVSDIYDFCALSSQQYGINAENIGQGVTIKVHDAIAVGNIGVGSTLSSQQYGIKAKDVADKVTIQVRDAISLRSVDHGCAITSQQYGIDVDNNVATCCKLEARDDISVGGIGDHTQITSKQGKVKASDAAGNSIVIQARESVHLKDVGNNAKVTSSQYEVSIRNIGNNANISAKDGIDIDGTCPNPSSLNLVSKGKIRRPKQAAAPAPVVPVMSQNFYATGNYEADLAMAIKASQISSNSPRILPNSPASQVGLFSSPAAKPKEVKIPHAYLCPITQEIMSEPVIFTVDGNSYEKSAITEWLTKHRNSPITREEMEPGQTIEKVLKPNRALIDAIDEFKADNPDLFKQNQFAM
;
A
#
# COMPACT_ATOMS: atom_id res chain seq x y z
N MET A 1 -5.30 9.12 -42.39
CA MET A 1 -6.01 9.42 -41.13
C MET A 1 -7.36 10.07 -41.45
N LYS A 2 -8.46 9.75 -40.75
CA LYS A 2 -9.76 10.44 -40.92
C LYS A 2 -9.98 11.45 -39.80
N GLN A 3 -10.25 12.71 -40.15
CA GLN A 3 -10.66 13.76 -39.22
C GLN A 3 -12.12 14.12 -39.44
N ILE A 4 -12.89 14.27 -38.36
CA ILE A 4 -14.25 14.82 -38.39
C ILE A 4 -14.42 15.88 -37.30
N MET A 5 -15.30 16.85 -37.56
CA MET A 5 -15.54 17.96 -36.63
C MET A 5 -16.30 17.51 -35.39
N GLN A 6 -17.33 16.68 -35.53
CA GLN A 6 -18.16 16.16 -34.44
C GLN A 6 -19.00 14.97 -34.93
N LEU A 7 -19.61 14.22 -34.01
CA LEU A 7 -20.67 13.24 -34.28
C LEU A 7 -21.99 13.76 -33.70
N ALA A 8 -23.05 13.72 -34.49
CA ALA A 8 -24.40 14.08 -34.03
C ALA A 8 -25.02 12.98 -33.16
N ASP A 9 -26.13 13.31 -32.50
CA ASP A 9 -26.89 12.37 -31.68
C ASP A 9 -27.39 11.17 -32.52
N GLY A 10 -27.15 9.97 -32.00
CA GLY A 10 -27.49 8.70 -32.65
C GLY A 10 -26.70 8.40 -33.93
N GLU A 11 -25.74 9.25 -34.31
CA GLU A 11 -24.97 9.05 -35.52
C GLU A 11 -24.02 7.84 -35.37
N LYS A 12 -23.91 7.05 -36.44
CA LYS A 12 -23.03 5.89 -36.49
C LYS A 12 -21.88 6.13 -37.45
N ILE A 13 -20.65 5.91 -36.98
CA ILE A 13 -19.45 5.90 -37.81
C ILE A 13 -18.78 4.53 -37.75
N THR A 14 -18.40 4.03 -38.92
CA THR A 14 -17.52 2.86 -39.05
C THR A 14 -16.30 3.27 -39.86
N HIS A 15 -15.10 3.00 -39.34
CA HIS A 15 -13.85 3.37 -40.00
C HIS A 15 -12.74 2.34 -39.76
N THR A 16 -11.81 2.25 -40.71
CA THR A 16 -10.58 1.47 -40.59
C THR A 16 -9.39 2.41 -40.70
N GLY A 17 -8.47 2.37 -39.74
CA GLY A 17 -7.36 3.32 -39.60
C GLY A 17 -7.64 4.42 -38.56
N ASP A 18 -6.73 5.37 -38.43
CA ASP A 18 -6.79 6.40 -37.38
C ASP A 18 -7.99 7.35 -37.55
N LEU A 19 -8.73 7.60 -36.46
CA LEU A 19 -9.88 8.50 -36.40
C LEU A 19 -9.66 9.60 -35.34
N VAL A 20 -9.78 10.84 -35.77
CA VAL A 20 -9.76 12.02 -34.88
C VAL A 20 -11.09 12.76 -34.97
N ILE A 21 -11.69 13.02 -33.81
CA ILE A 21 -12.93 13.78 -33.64
C ILE A 21 -12.54 15.07 -32.90
N GLU A 22 -12.58 16.19 -33.61
CA GLU A 22 -12.14 17.49 -33.07
C GLU A 22 -13.09 18.05 -32.01
N GLY A 23 -14.37 17.70 -32.08
CA GLY A 23 -15.44 18.16 -31.20
C GLY A 23 -16.08 17.03 -30.41
N ASN A 24 -17.37 17.18 -30.12
CA ASN A 24 -18.11 16.26 -29.25
C ASN A 24 -18.63 15.03 -30.02
N VAL A 25 -18.86 13.96 -29.27
CA VAL A 25 -19.62 12.79 -29.70
C VAL A 25 -21.02 12.88 -29.09
N GLY A 26 -22.04 13.00 -29.94
CA GLY A 26 -23.43 13.16 -29.53
C GLY A 26 -24.00 11.96 -28.77
N ARG A 27 -25.17 12.19 -28.16
CA ARG A 27 -25.86 11.21 -27.33
C ARG A 27 -26.23 9.97 -28.14
N GLY A 28 -25.92 8.79 -27.62
CA GLY A 28 -26.27 7.53 -28.30
C GLY A 28 -25.52 7.29 -29.61
N ALA A 29 -24.48 8.08 -29.91
CA ALA A 29 -23.66 7.86 -31.10
C ALA A 29 -22.88 6.54 -30.99
N VAL A 30 -22.59 5.94 -32.15
CA VAL A 30 -21.92 4.65 -32.25
C VAL A 30 -20.63 4.79 -33.05
N ILE A 31 -19.50 4.42 -32.46
CA ILE A 31 -18.18 4.44 -33.10
C ILE A 31 -17.67 3.01 -33.20
N ASP A 32 -17.54 2.51 -34.43
CA ASP A 32 -16.91 1.22 -34.74
C ASP A 32 -15.59 1.47 -35.48
N LEU A 33 -14.46 1.38 -34.78
CA LEU A 33 -13.12 1.59 -35.34
C LEU A 33 -12.36 0.26 -35.46
N ARG A 34 -11.69 0.06 -36.59
CA ARG A 34 -10.78 -1.07 -36.81
C ARG A 34 -9.37 -0.59 -37.12
N ASP A 35 -8.37 -1.22 -36.53
CA ASP A 35 -6.96 -1.10 -36.93
C ASP A 35 -6.42 0.34 -36.92
N GLY A 36 -6.82 1.13 -35.92
CA GLY A 36 -6.39 2.52 -35.78
C GLY A 36 -6.56 3.09 -34.39
N ALA A 37 -5.93 4.23 -34.15
CA ALA A 37 -6.09 5.01 -32.93
C ALA A 37 -7.37 5.86 -32.99
N LEU A 38 -8.01 6.04 -31.82
CA LEU A 38 -9.15 6.94 -31.67
C LEU A 38 -8.74 8.12 -30.80
N THR A 39 -8.91 9.34 -31.31
CA THR A 39 -8.77 10.56 -30.50
C THR A 39 -10.05 11.36 -30.53
N VAL A 40 -10.65 11.60 -29.36
CA VAL A 40 -11.79 12.50 -29.19
C VAL A 40 -11.31 13.70 -28.36
N LYS A 41 -11.26 14.87 -29.00
CA LYS A 41 -10.82 16.10 -28.32
C LYS A 41 -11.92 16.72 -27.47
N GLY A 42 -13.20 16.55 -27.84
CA GLY A 42 -14.35 17.01 -27.08
C GLY A 42 -14.90 15.98 -26.09
N ASN A 43 -16.12 16.22 -25.62
CA ASN A 43 -16.85 15.34 -24.71
C ASN A 43 -17.55 14.20 -25.47
N ILE A 44 -17.78 13.09 -24.78
CA ILE A 44 -18.68 12.03 -25.24
C ILE A 44 -19.95 12.13 -24.40
N ASP A 45 -21.09 12.37 -25.05
CA ASP A 45 -22.38 12.44 -24.36
C ASP A 45 -22.89 11.04 -23.98
N SER A 46 -23.94 11.00 -23.15
CA SER A 46 -24.46 9.77 -22.57
C SER A 46 -24.95 8.75 -23.59
N ASN A 47 -24.97 7.48 -23.18
CA ASN A 47 -25.44 6.33 -23.97
C ASN A 47 -24.64 6.04 -25.25
N ALA A 48 -23.50 6.70 -25.47
CA ALA A 48 -22.63 6.41 -26.60
C ALA A 48 -22.05 4.98 -26.52
N GLN A 49 -21.81 4.38 -27.67
CA GLN A 49 -21.19 3.06 -27.80
C GLN A 49 -19.92 3.17 -28.65
N ILE A 50 -18.79 2.77 -28.07
CA ILE A 50 -17.48 2.87 -28.71
C ILE A 50 -16.84 1.49 -28.72
N SER A 51 -16.44 1.03 -29.91
CA SER A 51 -15.76 -0.23 -30.14
C SER A 51 -14.51 0.04 -30.98
N VAL A 52 -13.34 -0.27 -30.42
CA VAL A 52 -12.05 -0.15 -31.11
C VAL A 52 -11.37 -1.52 -31.13
N GLN A 53 -11.29 -2.11 -32.31
CA GLN A 53 -10.70 -3.44 -32.52
C GLN A 53 -9.36 -3.30 -33.23
N ILE A 54 -8.33 -3.95 -32.70
CA ILE A 54 -6.99 -3.95 -33.30
C ILE A 54 -6.66 -5.37 -33.74
N SER A 55 -6.29 -5.53 -35.01
CA SER A 55 -5.86 -6.79 -35.59
C SER A 55 -4.59 -7.29 -34.93
N GLU A 56 -4.44 -8.62 -34.90
CA GLU A 56 -3.29 -9.28 -34.31
C GLU A 56 -1.97 -8.85 -34.95
N GLU A 57 -1.97 -8.60 -36.27
CA GLU A 57 -0.81 -8.09 -36.99
C GLU A 57 -0.35 -6.72 -36.49
N LEU A 58 -1.29 -5.81 -36.21
CA LEU A 58 -0.99 -4.47 -35.70
C LEU A 58 -0.57 -4.49 -34.23
N ARG A 59 -1.20 -5.33 -33.40
CA ARG A 59 -0.76 -5.54 -32.02
C ARG A 59 0.69 -6.03 -31.95
N ASN A 60 1.05 -6.99 -32.81
CA ASN A 60 2.39 -7.57 -32.84
C ASN A 60 3.45 -6.59 -33.40
N LYS A 61 3.08 -5.67 -34.30
CA LYS A 61 3.99 -4.61 -34.79
C LYS A 61 4.24 -3.52 -33.74
N ASN A 62 3.23 -3.12 -32.97
CA ASN A 62 3.35 -2.05 -31.98
C ASN A 62 3.98 -2.47 -30.65
N ALA A 63 3.91 -3.76 -30.28
CA ALA A 63 4.65 -4.30 -29.13
C ALA A 63 6.18 -4.10 -29.24
N VAL A 64 6.69 -3.82 -30.44
CA VAL A 64 8.12 -3.59 -30.74
C VAL A 64 8.55 -2.14 -30.50
N SER A 65 7.63 -1.19 -30.34
CA SER A 65 7.94 0.26 -30.38
C SER A 65 7.89 0.99 -29.01
N GLY A 66 7.67 0.29 -27.90
CA GLY A 66 7.27 0.89 -26.62
C GLY A 66 8.20 0.70 -25.42
N LEU A 67 9.50 0.42 -25.58
CA LEU A 67 10.42 0.34 -24.42
C LEU A 67 11.16 1.68 -24.20
N VAL A 68 10.50 2.63 -23.55
CA VAL A 68 11.16 3.79 -22.94
C VAL A 68 11.68 3.36 -21.57
N ILE A 69 13.01 3.30 -21.43
CA ILE A 69 13.70 3.01 -20.18
C ILE A 69 13.70 4.28 -19.32
N GLY A 70 13.04 4.22 -18.16
CA GLY A 70 13.00 5.30 -17.16
C GLY A 70 13.03 4.79 -15.72
N GLY A 71 14.22 4.36 -15.27
CA GLY A 71 14.75 4.60 -13.91
C GLY A 71 14.11 3.97 -12.66
N GLY A 72 14.70 2.85 -12.20
CA GLY A 72 14.82 2.41 -10.78
C GLY A 72 13.79 1.35 -10.32
N SER A 73 14.12 0.13 -9.87
CA SER A 73 15.38 -0.44 -9.36
C SER A 73 15.36 -1.98 -9.43
N VAL A 74 16.43 -2.56 -10.01
CA VAL A 74 17.19 -3.83 -9.74
C VAL A 74 16.39 -5.15 -9.64
N ILE A 75 16.64 -6.23 -10.39
CA ILE A 75 17.87 -7.07 -10.45
C ILE A 75 17.91 -7.92 -11.75
N MET A 76 19.06 -8.02 -12.44
CA MET A 76 19.66 -9.24 -13.06
C MET A 76 20.83 -8.85 -13.97
N SER A 77 22.01 -9.42 -13.69
CA SER A 77 23.30 -9.14 -14.35
C SER A 77 23.29 -9.37 -15.86
N GLY A 78 23.42 -8.29 -16.65
CA GLY A 78 23.80 -8.36 -18.06
C GLY A 78 25.30 -8.13 -18.22
N VAL A 79 26.03 -9.11 -18.78
CA VAL A 79 27.43 -8.94 -19.19
C VAL A 79 27.45 -8.23 -20.55
N ARG A 80 28.16 -7.10 -20.67
CA ARG A 80 28.44 -6.43 -21.96
C ARG A 80 29.72 -6.98 -22.57
N ILE A 81 29.64 -7.56 -23.78
CA ILE A 81 30.78 -7.76 -24.68
C ILE A 81 30.34 -7.35 -26.10
N GLY A 82 31.23 -6.68 -26.85
CA GLY A 82 30.91 -5.88 -28.03
C GLY A 82 30.16 -6.62 -29.16
N GLY A 83 28.98 -6.09 -29.52
CA GLY A 83 28.23 -6.47 -30.73
C GLY A 83 26.70 -6.48 -30.60
N GLY A 84 26.14 -6.55 -29.39
CA GLY A 84 24.68 -6.55 -29.18
C GLY A 84 24.28 -6.79 -27.72
N VAL A 85 22.97 -6.68 -27.41
CA VAL A 85 22.39 -6.97 -26.09
C VAL A 85 21.75 -8.35 -26.14
N VAL A 86 22.20 -9.26 -25.28
CA VAL A 86 21.59 -10.59 -25.08
C VAL A 86 20.74 -10.54 -23.82
N SER A 87 19.47 -10.96 -23.91
CA SER A 87 18.52 -10.95 -22.79
C SER A 87 17.89 -12.33 -22.61
N TYR A 88 17.72 -12.76 -21.36
CA TYR A 88 17.24 -14.10 -21.00
C TYR A 88 15.74 -14.10 -20.67
N GLY A 89 14.97 -15.02 -21.25
CA GLY A 89 13.56 -15.24 -20.92
C GLY A 89 13.40 -16.03 -19.61
N SER A 90 12.45 -15.61 -18.77
CA SER A 90 12.19 -16.18 -17.45
C SER A 90 11.21 -17.35 -17.47
N TYR A 91 11.35 -18.35 -18.34
CA TYR A 91 10.54 -19.57 -18.24
C TYR A 91 11.33 -20.83 -18.68
N THR A 92 11.62 -21.67 -17.69
CA THR A 92 12.14 -23.06 -17.72
C THR A 92 13.67 -23.30 -17.74
N LYS A 93 14.10 -24.17 -16.80
CA LYS A 93 15.40 -24.87 -16.56
C LYS A 93 16.71 -24.22 -17.05
N ALA A 94 17.49 -23.73 -16.09
CA ALA A 94 18.95 -23.49 -16.11
C ALA A 94 19.55 -22.86 -17.39
N ASN A 95 19.54 -21.53 -17.47
CA ASN A 95 20.25 -20.76 -18.50
C ASN A 95 21.74 -20.66 -18.15
N LEU A 96 22.64 -21.04 -19.07
CA LEU A 96 24.10 -21.06 -18.86
C LEU A 96 24.83 -20.25 -19.94
N CYS A 97 25.76 -19.38 -19.53
CA CYS A 97 26.61 -18.59 -20.41
C CYS A 97 28.08 -18.83 -20.07
N ILE A 98 28.87 -19.36 -21.00
CA ILE A 98 30.32 -19.58 -20.84
C ILE A 98 31.03 -19.13 -22.11
N GLY A 99 31.86 -18.08 -22.01
CA GLY A 99 32.58 -17.52 -23.16
C GLY A 99 31.63 -16.90 -24.19
N ASN A 100 31.71 -17.36 -25.44
CA ASN A 100 30.87 -16.94 -26.57
C ASN A 100 29.70 -17.91 -26.85
N ARG A 101 29.40 -18.83 -25.93
CA ARG A 101 28.34 -19.85 -26.07
C ARG A 101 27.21 -19.63 -25.07
N TYR A 102 25.98 -19.73 -25.57
CA TYR A 102 24.73 -19.52 -24.84
C TYR A 102 23.86 -20.76 -24.95
N ILE A 103 23.37 -21.28 -23.81
CA ILE A 103 22.49 -22.45 -23.76
C ILE A 103 21.24 -22.12 -22.94
N GLY A 104 20.05 -22.39 -23.50
CA GLY A 104 18.75 -22.08 -22.90
C GLY A 104 17.86 -21.26 -23.84
N GLY A 105 16.80 -20.62 -23.32
CA GLY A 105 15.93 -19.74 -24.11
C GLY A 105 16.66 -18.44 -24.52
N VAL A 106 17.36 -18.48 -25.66
CA VAL A 106 18.22 -17.40 -26.15
C VAL A 106 17.42 -16.40 -27.00
N ASN A 107 17.53 -15.12 -26.66
CA ASN A 107 17.06 -13.99 -27.46
C ASN A 107 18.21 -13.01 -27.75
N ILE A 108 18.52 -12.82 -29.03
CA ILE A 108 19.57 -11.91 -29.51
C ILE A 108 18.92 -10.76 -30.29
N ASN A 109 19.10 -9.53 -29.78
CA ASN A 109 18.64 -8.29 -30.40
C ASN A 109 17.15 -8.30 -30.84
N ASN A 110 16.30 -9.06 -30.14
CA ASN A 110 14.88 -9.25 -30.45
C ASN A 110 14.61 -9.78 -31.87
N ARG A 111 15.61 -10.44 -32.44
CA ARG A 111 15.67 -10.85 -33.83
C ARG A 111 15.79 -12.36 -33.98
N ILE A 112 16.59 -12.99 -33.13
CA ILE A 112 16.85 -14.43 -33.10
C ILE A 112 16.31 -14.99 -31.80
N PHE A 113 15.42 -15.97 -31.88
CA PHE A 113 14.84 -16.67 -30.74
C PHE A 113 15.03 -18.18 -30.91
N THR A 114 15.65 -18.85 -29.94
CA THR A 114 15.85 -20.30 -30.00
C THR A 114 16.03 -20.90 -28.61
N ASP A 115 15.64 -22.16 -28.46
CA ASP A 115 15.94 -22.97 -27.28
C ASP A 115 17.22 -23.82 -27.47
N GLY A 116 17.90 -23.64 -28.61
CA GLY A 116 19.17 -24.30 -28.93
C GLY A 116 20.39 -23.63 -28.31
N GLN A 117 21.55 -24.24 -28.52
CA GLN A 117 22.83 -23.62 -28.21
C GLN A 117 23.16 -22.58 -29.27
N VAL A 118 23.54 -21.37 -28.86
CA VAL A 118 24.00 -20.31 -29.75
C VAL A 118 25.48 -20.03 -29.50
N GLU A 119 26.30 -20.06 -30.56
CA GLU A 119 27.69 -19.62 -30.54
C GLU A 119 27.82 -18.29 -31.30
N ASP A 120 28.33 -17.26 -30.60
CA ASP A 120 28.66 -15.96 -31.19
C ASP A 120 30.06 -16.01 -31.81
N CYS A 121 30.10 -15.92 -33.14
CA CYS A 121 31.33 -15.95 -33.93
C CYS A 121 31.92 -14.54 -34.14
N GLY A 122 31.30 -13.50 -33.58
CA GLY A 122 31.68 -12.10 -33.73
C GLY A 122 31.15 -11.46 -35.03
N ARG A 123 31.19 -10.13 -35.09
CA ARG A 123 30.72 -9.30 -36.23
C ARG A 123 29.26 -9.56 -36.65
N GLY A 124 28.40 -9.93 -35.71
CA GLY A 124 26.98 -10.18 -35.95
C GLY A 124 26.69 -11.54 -36.61
N VAL A 125 27.62 -12.50 -36.48
CA VAL A 125 27.47 -13.86 -36.98
C VAL A 125 27.15 -14.80 -35.84
N TYR A 126 26.01 -15.48 -35.92
CA TYR A 126 25.54 -16.43 -34.91
C TYR A 126 25.34 -17.81 -35.53
N VAL A 127 25.78 -18.85 -34.82
CA VAL A 127 25.57 -20.25 -35.21
C VAL A 127 24.73 -20.94 -34.14
N ILE A 128 23.65 -21.59 -34.56
CA ILE A 128 22.67 -22.24 -33.69
C ILE A 128 22.71 -23.75 -33.94
N THR A 129 22.93 -24.53 -32.89
CA THR A 129 22.99 -26.00 -32.91
C THR A 129 22.26 -26.59 -31.72
N ALA A 130 22.00 -27.90 -31.72
CA ALA A 130 21.47 -28.58 -30.54
C ALA A 130 22.49 -28.59 -29.39
N ALA A 131 22.01 -28.42 -28.14
CA ALA A 131 22.87 -28.47 -26.96
C ALA A 131 23.26 -29.94 -26.68
N ASP A 132 24.53 -30.30 -26.89
CA ASP A 132 25.01 -31.66 -26.66
C ASP A 132 25.35 -31.86 -25.16
N THR A 133 24.52 -32.61 -24.45
CA THR A 133 24.71 -32.89 -23.02
C THR A 133 25.90 -33.81 -22.73
N SER A 134 26.50 -34.43 -23.75
CA SER A 134 27.63 -35.35 -23.59
C SER A 134 28.98 -34.65 -23.38
N ASP A 135 29.07 -33.34 -23.61
CA ASP A 135 30.33 -32.58 -23.58
C ASP A 135 30.56 -31.76 -22.29
N MET A 136 29.67 -31.84 -21.28
CA MET A 136 29.78 -31.10 -20.00
C MET A 136 31.13 -31.28 -19.25
N LEU A 137 31.88 -32.34 -19.55
CA LEU A 137 33.20 -32.61 -18.98
C LEU A 137 34.37 -32.01 -19.79
N SER A 138 34.21 -31.73 -21.09
CA SER A 138 35.22 -31.00 -21.88
C SER A 138 35.07 -29.48 -21.77
N PHE A 139 33.89 -29.00 -21.36
CA PHE A 139 33.57 -27.58 -21.09
C PHE A 139 34.45 -26.91 -20.00
N PHE A 140 35.13 -27.67 -19.14
CA PHE A 140 36.03 -27.13 -18.10
C PHE A 140 37.52 -27.10 -18.48
N ASN A 141 37.91 -27.65 -19.64
CA ASN A 141 39.30 -27.64 -20.09
C ASN A 141 39.51 -26.72 -21.29
N ASN A 142 40.06 -25.53 -21.03
CA ASN A 142 40.63 -24.66 -22.05
C ASN A 142 41.82 -25.35 -22.72
N ASN A 143 41.59 -26.08 -23.82
CA ASN A 143 42.44 -26.25 -25.00
C ASN A 143 42.20 -27.60 -25.69
N ARG A 144 41.49 -27.58 -26.82
CA ARG A 144 41.79 -28.25 -28.11
C ARG A 144 40.51 -28.36 -28.94
N ARG A 145 40.55 -27.90 -30.21
CA ARG A 145 39.59 -28.30 -31.24
C ARG A 145 39.73 -29.81 -31.46
N SER A 146 38.70 -30.59 -31.12
CA SER A 146 38.52 -31.94 -31.67
C SER A 146 37.66 -31.87 -32.93
N SER A 147 37.96 -32.77 -33.86
CA SER A 147 37.43 -32.88 -35.22
C SER A 147 35.89 -32.86 -35.32
N ALA A 148 35.40 -32.22 -36.38
CA ALA A 148 34.01 -32.12 -36.81
C ALA A 148 33.19 -33.41 -36.62
N GLN A 149 32.39 -33.46 -35.55
CA GLN A 149 31.19 -34.30 -35.52
C GLN A 149 30.02 -33.46 -36.06
N LYS A 150 29.33 -33.99 -37.08
CA LYS A 150 28.09 -33.37 -37.59
C LYS A 150 27.06 -33.32 -36.45
N PRO A 151 26.38 -32.19 -36.23
CA PRO A 151 25.31 -32.10 -35.24
C PRO A 151 24.25 -33.17 -35.52
N THR A 152 23.93 -33.99 -34.51
CA THR A 152 23.06 -35.18 -34.65
C THR A 152 21.59 -34.91 -34.33
N GLN A 153 21.27 -33.72 -33.83
CA GLN A 153 19.91 -33.32 -33.44
C GLN A 153 19.44 -32.04 -34.16
N LEU A 154 18.15 -32.02 -34.51
CA LEU A 154 17.50 -30.87 -35.15
C LEU A 154 17.25 -29.77 -34.11
N VAL A 155 17.62 -28.54 -34.45
CA VAL A 155 17.34 -27.33 -33.69
C VAL A 155 16.30 -26.47 -34.43
N THR A 156 15.53 -25.69 -33.67
CA THR A 156 14.54 -24.75 -34.22
C THR A 156 14.86 -23.34 -33.74
N ALA A 157 14.85 -22.37 -34.65
CA ALA A 157 15.07 -20.96 -34.35
C ALA A 157 14.09 -20.08 -35.13
N LYS A 158 13.55 -19.04 -34.48
CA LYS A 158 12.76 -18.00 -35.12
C LYS A 158 13.66 -16.78 -35.37
N ILE A 159 13.89 -16.47 -36.64
CA ILE A 159 14.76 -15.36 -37.07
C ILE A 159 13.92 -14.43 -37.93
N ASP A 160 13.87 -13.13 -37.58
CA ASP A 160 13.08 -12.12 -38.29
C ASP A 160 11.59 -12.52 -38.49
N GLY A 161 11.03 -13.22 -37.49
CA GLY A 161 9.64 -13.68 -37.52
C GLY A 161 9.40 -15.00 -38.24
N LYS A 162 10.39 -15.54 -38.98
CA LYS A 162 10.28 -16.81 -39.71
C LYS A 162 10.95 -17.95 -38.94
N THR A 163 10.32 -19.12 -38.92
CA THR A 163 10.85 -20.31 -38.23
C THR A 163 11.75 -21.11 -39.16
N TYR A 164 12.96 -21.39 -38.71
CA TYR A 164 13.97 -22.20 -39.38
C TYR A 164 14.24 -23.46 -38.53
N LYS A 165 14.43 -24.59 -39.20
CA LYS A 165 14.71 -25.87 -38.55
C LYS A 165 15.77 -26.63 -39.35
N GLY A 166 16.83 -27.06 -38.68
CA GLY A 166 17.96 -27.75 -39.29
C GLY A 166 18.91 -28.31 -38.22
N TYR A 167 19.99 -28.95 -38.62
CA TYR A 167 21.04 -29.42 -37.71
C TYR A 167 22.00 -28.28 -37.33
N GLU A 168 22.20 -27.33 -38.23
CA GLU A 168 22.92 -26.07 -38.00
C GLU A 168 22.18 -24.90 -38.67
N ILE A 169 21.93 -23.83 -37.93
CA ILE A 169 21.34 -22.58 -38.48
C ILE A 169 22.36 -21.45 -38.26
N ARG A 170 22.81 -20.84 -39.35
CA ARG A 170 23.76 -19.71 -39.32
C ARG A 170 23.08 -18.42 -39.74
N VAL A 171 23.27 -17.36 -38.95
CA VAL A 171 22.72 -16.03 -39.19
C VAL A 171 23.87 -15.05 -39.42
N GLU A 172 23.90 -14.41 -40.60
CA GLU A 172 24.88 -13.38 -40.97
C GLU A 172 24.16 -12.17 -41.56
N GLY A 173 24.10 -11.05 -40.82
CA GLY A 173 23.30 -9.90 -41.27
C GLY A 173 21.86 -10.33 -41.52
N SER A 174 21.24 -9.96 -42.64
CA SER A 174 19.89 -10.39 -43.08
C SER A 174 19.82 -11.82 -43.66
N THR A 175 20.95 -12.52 -43.76
CA THR A 175 21.02 -13.84 -44.40
C THR A 175 20.91 -14.95 -43.36
N VAL A 176 20.05 -15.95 -43.64
CA VAL A 176 19.95 -17.17 -42.84
C VAL A 176 20.32 -18.37 -43.71
N THR A 177 21.26 -19.17 -43.24
CA THR A 177 21.69 -20.42 -43.88
C THR A 177 21.31 -21.58 -42.96
N VAL A 178 20.63 -22.59 -43.49
CA VAL A 178 20.27 -23.80 -42.76
C VAL A 178 20.96 -24.99 -43.40
N ASP A 179 21.73 -25.76 -42.64
CA ASP A 179 22.44 -26.96 -43.12
C ASP A 179 23.29 -26.71 -44.39
N ASN A 180 23.99 -25.56 -44.44
CA ASN A 180 24.78 -25.08 -45.58
C ASN A 180 23.98 -24.80 -46.87
N GLN A 181 22.66 -24.65 -46.79
CA GLN A 181 21.81 -24.15 -47.87
C GLN A 181 21.36 -22.72 -47.57
N GLN A 182 21.66 -21.80 -48.50
CA GLN A 182 21.36 -20.38 -48.35
C GLN A 182 19.87 -20.15 -48.62
N VAL A 183 19.14 -19.58 -47.65
CA VAL A 183 17.73 -19.23 -47.81
C VAL A 183 17.63 -17.73 -48.05
N ILE A 184 17.44 -17.33 -49.30
CA ILE A 184 17.26 -15.91 -49.68
C ILE A 184 15.89 -15.46 -49.14
N VAL A 185 15.89 -14.40 -48.34
CA VAL A 185 14.67 -13.68 -47.94
C VAL A 185 14.38 -12.66 -49.05
N ASP A 186 13.32 -12.89 -49.81
CA ASP A 186 12.87 -12.02 -50.89
C ASP A 186 12.38 -10.67 -50.30
N THR A 187 13.15 -9.61 -50.44
CA THR A 187 12.81 -8.23 -50.01
C THR A 187 12.10 -7.43 -51.11
N SER A 188 11.31 -8.10 -51.94
CA SER A 188 10.69 -7.52 -53.15
C SER A 188 9.20 -7.14 -52.97
N SER A 189 8.84 -6.62 -51.79
CA SER A 189 7.56 -5.91 -51.58
C SER A 189 7.64 -4.76 -50.56
N LEU A 190 8.81 -4.13 -50.45
CA LEU A 190 8.97 -2.80 -49.87
C LEU A 190 9.00 -1.76 -51.00
N SER A 191 7.89 -1.64 -51.73
CA SER A 191 7.61 -0.40 -52.45
C SER A 191 6.97 0.56 -51.46
N SER A 192 7.68 1.65 -51.18
CA SER A 192 7.21 2.87 -50.55
C SER A 192 5.87 3.32 -51.16
N ALA A 193 4.77 3.02 -50.47
CA ALA A 193 3.52 3.73 -50.61
C ALA A 193 3.32 4.50 -49.31
N ASP A 194 3.25 5.82 -49.46
CA ASP A 194 3.12 6.84 -48.42
C ASP A 194 2.37 6.34 -47.17
N SER A 195 3.02 6.33 -46.01
CA SER A 195 2.31 6.21 -44.74
C SER A 195 2.57 7.46 -43.91
N GLU A 196 1.54 8.31 -43.87
CA GLU A 196 1.37 9.34 -42.85
C GLU A 196 1.75 8.80 -41.46
N PRO A 197 2.25 9.66 -40.55
CA PRO A 197 2.60 9.23 -39.19
C PRO A 197 1.37 8.60 -38.52
N ARG A 198 1.39 7.27 -38.35
CA ARG A 198 0.34 6.55 -37.62
C ARG A 198 0.46 6.88 -36.14
N MET A 199 -0.66 7.22 -35.53
CA MET A 199 -0.72 7.50 -34.09
C MET A 199 -0.39 6.23 -33.28
N PRO A 200 0.17 6.35 -32.06
CA PRO A 200 0.26 5.19 -31.16
C PRO A 200 -1.14 4.60 -30.96
N LEU A 201 -1.27 3.28 -31.10
CA LEU A 201 -2.57 2.59 -31.00
C LEU A 201 -3.14 2.76 -29.60
N LYS A 202 -4.07 3.71 -29.48
CA LYS A 202 -4.59 4.20 -28.23
C LYS A 202 -5.96 4.81 -28.44
N VAL A 203 -6.81 4.71 -27.43
CA VAL A 203 -8.05 5.47 -27.33
C VAL A 203 -7.82 6.63 -26.38
N THR A 204 -7.79 7.85 -26.91
CA THR A 204 -7.57 9.08 -26.15
C THR A 204 -8.83 9.92 -26.15
N ILE A 205 -9.38 10.19 -24.97
CA ILE A 205 -10.57 11.01 -24.77
C ILE A 205 -10.19 12.16 -23.84
N ASN A 206 -10.03 13.35 -24.42
CA ASN A 206 -9.58 14.54 -23.69
C ASN A 206 -10.72 15.20 -22.91
N GLY A 207 -11.95 15.13 -23.44
CA GLY A 207 -13.14 15.60 -22.75
C GLY A 207 -13.66 14.61 -21.70
N LYS A 208 -14.85 14.92 -21.19
CA LYS A 208 -15.56 14.05 -20.25
C LYS A 208 -16.37 13.00 -21.01
N ILE A 209 -16.39 11.79 -20.48
CA ILE A 209 -17.31 10.73 -20.89
C ILE A 209 -18.56 10.87 -20.02
N GLY A 210 -19.73 10.99 -20.65
CA GLY A 210 -21.03 11.08 -19.99
C GLY A 210 -21.49 9.74 -19.41
N ASP A 211 -22.73 9.72 -18.92
CA ASP A 211 -23.28 8.54 -18.23
C ASP A 211 -23.72 7.43 -19.20
N ASN A 212 -23.74 6.18 -18.72
CA ASN A 212 -24.19 5.00 -19.46
C ASN A 212 -23.42 4.74 -20.77
N VAL A 213 -22.15 5.16 -20.83
CA VAL A 213 -21.30 4.92 -22.00
C VAL A 213 -20.72 3.51 -21.95
N TYR A 214 -20.75 2.84 -23.09
CA TYR A 214 -20.06 1.56 -23.29
C TYR A 214 -18.82 1.79 -24.16
N LEU A 215 -17.65 1.45 -23.64
CA LEU A 215 -16.39 1.54 -24.38
C LEU A 215 -15.66 0.19 -24.31
N SER A 216 -15.42 -0.40 -25.47
CA SER A 216 -14.61 -1.61 -25.62
C SER A 216 -13.40 -1.30 -26.50
N SER A 217 -12.20 -1.66 -26.05
CA SER A 217 -10.98 -1.46 -26.82
C SER A 217 -9.99 -2.62 -26.71
N ASP A 218 -9.29 -2.91 -27.81
CA ASP A 218 -8.08 -3.75 -27.81
C ASP A 218 -6.80 -2.93 -27.58
N ALA A 219 -6.91 -1.62 -27.35
CA ALA A 219 -5.79 -0.70 -27.12
C ALA A 219 -5.84 -0.09 -25.71
N GLU A 220 -4.77 0.62 -25.33
CA GLU A 220 -4.74 1.41 -24.10
C GLU A 220 -5.80 2.51 -24.14
N ILE A 221 -6.53 2.69 -23.04
CA ILE A 221 -7.57 3.72 -22.89
C ILE A 221 -7.05 4.82 -21.98
N GLN A 222 -7.06 6.04 -22.49
CA GLN A 222 -6.87 7.25 -21.70
C GLN A 222 -8.13 8.11 -21.75
N ALA A 223 -8.68 8.39 -20.58
CA ALA A 223 -9.85 9.24 -20.43
C ALA A 223 -9.63 10.24 -19.31
N ASN A 224 -10.15 11.45 -19.43
CA ASN A 224 -10.06 12.40 -18.33
C ASN A 224 -11.02 12.06 -17.18
N ALA A 225 -12.33 12.07 -17.46
CA ALA A 225 -13.37 11.73 -16.49
C ALA A 225 -14.39 10.78 -17.12
N ILE A 226 -14.81 9.77 -16.36
CA ILE A 226 -15.82 8.78 -16.73
C ILE A 226 -17.07 9.01 -15.88
N GLY A 227 -18.22 9.23 -16.53
CA GLY A 227 -19.52 9.41 -15.89
C GLY A 227 -20.08 8.12 -15.29
N LYS A 228 -21.31 8.19 -14.81
CA LYS A 228 -21.95 7.13 -14.02
C LYS A 228 -22.41 5.96 -14.88
N ASN A 229 -22.49 4.78 -14.28
CA ASN A 229 -23.02 3.56 -14.91
C ASN A 229 -22.31 3.21 -16.24
N CYS A 230 -21.05 3.62 -16.40
CA CYS A 230 -20.31 3.29 -17.61
C CYS A 230 -19.78 1.86 -17.54
N THR A 231 -19.53 1.26 -18.71
CA THR A 231 -18.85 -0.03 -18.83
C THR A 231 -17.65 0.14 -19.74
N ILE A 232 -16.46 0.01 -19.17
CA ILE A 232 -15.20 0.12 -19.89
C ILE A 232 -14.52 -1.24 -19.90
N VAL A 233 -14.25 -1.76 -21.10
CA VAL A 233 -13.64 -3.06 -21.31
C VAL A 233 -12.37 -2.90 -22.13
N SER A 234 -11.24 -3.41 -21.63
CA SER A 234 -10.03 -3.61 -22.44
C SER A 234 -9.60 -5.06 -22.44
N THR A 235 -9.46 -5.64 -23.63
CA THR A 235 -9.12 -7.06 -23.83
C THR A 235 -7.62 -7.31 -23.82
N TYR A 236 -6.80 -6.29 -24.12
CA TYR A 236 -5.35 -6.42 -24.27
C TYR A 236 -4.52 -5.44 -23.45
N ASP A 237 -5.08 -4.29 -23.05
CA ASP A 237 -4.33 -3.26 -22.34
C ASP A 237 -5.08 -2.74 -21.10
N GLY A 238 -4.64 -1.60 -20.59
CA GLY A 238 -5.08 -1.00 -19.34
C GLY A 238 -5.89 0.27 -19.57
N ILE A 239 -6.15 0.96 -18.48
CA ILE A 239 -6.83 2.24 -18.48
C ILE A 239 -6.13 3.22 -17.56
N THR A 240 -5.99 4.45 -18.03
CA THR A 240 -5.67 5.60 -17.18
C THR A 240 -6.82 6.59 -17.21
N ALA A 241 -7.31 7.00 -16.04
CA ALA A 241 -8.26 8.10 -15.94
C ALA A 241 -8.14 8.91 -14.65
N THR A 242 -8.53 10.18 -14.66
CA THR A 242 -8.50 11.00 -13.45
C THR A 242 -9.64 10.60 -12.52
N ASN A 243 -10.89 10.66 -13.00
CA ASN A 243 -12.07 10.41 -12.19
C ASN A 243 -12.98 9.36 -12.84
N VAL A 244 -13.50 8.46 -12.02
CA VAL A 244 -14.53 7.50 -12.38
C VAL A 244 -15.71 7.71 -11.45
N ASP A 245 -16.89 7.99 -11.99
CA ASP A 245 -18.09 8.23 -11.21
C ASP A 245 -18.84 6.92 -10.88
N ASP A 246 -19.88 7.03 -10.06
CA ASP A 246 -20.57 5.91 -9.41
C ASP A 246 -21.06 4.81 -10.39
N ARG A 247 -21.12 3.58 -9.88
CA ARG A 247 -21.69 2.40 -10.57
C ARG A 247 -20.99 2.04 -11.87
N THR A 248 -19.76 2.48 -12.05
CA THR A 248 -18.97 2.21 -13.25
C THR A 248 -18.24 0.89 -13.12
N THR A 249 -18.27 0.11 -14.20
CA THR A 249 -17.52 -1.15 -14.32
C THR A 249 -16.33 -0.98 -15.24
N ILE A 250 -15.14 -1.32 -14.75
CA ILE A 250 -13.89 -1.34 -15.51
C ILE A 250 -13.37 -2.77 -15.49
N ASN A 251 -13.23 -3.38 -16.66
CA ASN A 251 -12.69 -4.73 -16.83
C ASN A 251 -11.60 -4.71 -17.89
N VAL A 252 -10.36 -4.68 -17.44
CA VAL A 252 -9.18 -4.52 -18.30
C VAL A 252 -8.23 -5.70 -18.15
N ARG A 253 -7.39 -5.91 -19.17
CA ARG A 253 -6.35 -6.94 -19.09
C ARG A 253 -5.17 -6.44 -18.26
N ASN A 254 -4.73 -5.21 -18.49
CA ASN A 254 -3.52 -4.63 -17.92
C ASN A 254 -3.84 -3.71 -16.71
N ALA A 255 -2.92 -2.84 -16.32
CA ALA A 255 -3.04 -2.00 -15.13
C ALA A 255 -4.24 -1.04 -15.18
N ILE A 256 -4.78 -0.74 -13.99
CA ILE A 256 -5.78 0.30 -13.78
C ILE A 256 -5.10 1.45 -13.03
N GLU A 257 -5.03 2.62 -13.65
CA GLU A 257 -4.47 3.84 -13.05
C GLU A 257 -5.55 4.92 -12.96
N LEU A 258 -6.08 5.11 -11.77
CA LEU A 258 -7.14 6.07 -11.49
C LEU A 258 -6.66 7.11 -10.48
N THR A 259 -7.32 8.27 -10.37
CA THR A 259 -7.12 9.13 -9.20
C THR A 259 -8.26 8.94 -8.22
N ASN A 260 -9.51 9.18 -8.64
CA ASN A 260 -10.69 9.02 -7.80
C ASN A 260 -11.68 8.03 -8.41
N VAL A 261 -12.16 7.11 -7.59
CA VAL A 261 -13.20 6.13 -7.95
C VAL A 261 -14.44 6.42 -7.11
N GLY A 262 -15.58 6.56 -7.77
CA GLY A 262 -16.89 6.74 -7.17
C GLY A 262 -17.38 5.48 -6.46
N SER A 263 -18.62 5.52 -5.99
CA SER A 263 -19.21 4.45 -5.20
C SER A 263 -19.83 3.36 -6.07
N ASP A 264 -20.02 2.17 -5.51
CA ASP A 264 -20.67 1.03 -6.18
C ASP A 264 -19.97 0.60 -7.48
N CYS A 265 -18.67 0.90 -7.61
CA CYS A 265 -17.88 0.56 -8.79
C CYS A 265 -17.41 -0.90 -8.75
N LYS A 266 -17.08 -1.45 -9.93
CA LYS A 266 -16.38 -2.74 -10.06
C LYS A 266 -15.15 -2.59 -10.92
N LEU A 267 -13.98 -2.82 -10.33
CA LEU A 267 -12.68 -2.73 -10.99
C LEU A 267 -12.05 -4.11 -11.09
N VAL A 268 -11.76 -4.57 -12.31
CA VAL A 268 -11.15 -5.87 -12.58
C VAL A 268 -9.93 -5.72 -13.46
N SER A 269 -8.76 -6.16 -12.98
CA SER A 269 -7.53 -6.30 -13.79
C SER A 269 -7.07 -7.75 -13.83
N LYS A 270 -6.90 -8.29 -15.03
CA LYS A 270 -6.56 -9.72 -15.22
C LYS A 270 -5.07 -10.04 -15.09
N GLN A 271 -4.19 -9.06 -15.32
CA GLN A 271 -2.74 -9.29 -15.34
C GLN A 271 -1.96 -8.41 -14.35
N TYR A 272 -2.45 -7.21 -14.05
CA TYR A 272 -1.71 -6.22 -13.26
C TYR A 272 -2.56 -5.71 -12.09
N GLY A 273 -2.11 -4.61 -11.51
CA GLY A 273 -2.62 -4.06 -10.27
C GLY A 273 -3.52 -2.85 -10.46
N LEU A 274 -3.83 -2.23 -9.33
CA LEU A 274 -4.59 -0.98 -9.26
C LEU A 274 -3.71 0.08 -8.60
N LYS A 275 -3.65 1.26 -9.22
CA LYS A 275 -3.16 2.49 -8.59
C LYS A 275 -4.32 3.48 -8.54
N ALA A 276 -4.69 3.91 -7.34
CA ALA A 276 -5.66 4.97 -7.14
C ALA A 276 -5.27 5.88 -5.97
N LYS A 277 -5.87 7.08 -5.86
CA LYS A 277 -5.84 7.83 -4.61
C LYS A 277 -7.00 7.38 -3.73
N ASN A 278 -8.22 7.46 -4.25
CA ASN A 278 -9.45 7.23 -3.50
C ASN A 278 -10.32 6.14 -4.11
N ILE A 279 -10.80 5.22 -3.28
CA ILE A 279 -11.80 4.20 -3.62
C ILE A 279 -13.10 4.49 -2.88
N GLY A 280 -14.16 4.82 -3.61
CA GLY A 280 -15.48 5.14 -3.06
C GLY A 280 -16.23 3.94 -2.49
N TYR A 281 -17.33 4.22 -1.79
CA TYR A 281 -18.08 3.25 -0.97
C TYR A 281 -18.56 2.03 -1.77
N ARG A 282 -18.62 0.86 -1.12
CA ARG A 282 -19.16 -0.40 -1.69
C ARG A 282 -18.52 -0.80 -3.02
N THR A 283 -17.28 -0.38 -3.26
CA THR A 283 -16.55 -0.71 -4.48
C THR A 283 -15.89 -2.08 -4.37
N ILE A 284 -15.94 -2.83 -5.46
CA ILE A 284 -15.30 -4.14 -5.59
C ILE A 284 -14.05 -4.00 -6.46
N VAL A 285 -12.91 -4.46 -5.94
CA VAL A 285 -11.63 -4.51 -6.66
C VAL A 285 -11.13 -5.95 -6.71
N GLU A 286 -10.92 -6.45 -7.92
CA GLU A 286 -10.39 -7.78 -8.20
C GLU A 286 -9.19 -7.65 -9.15
N VAL A 287 -7.98 -7.71 -8.61
CA VAL A 287 -6.75 -7.56 -9.40
C VAL A 287 -5.84 -8.77 -9.25
N ARG A 288 -4.96 -8.96 -10.22
CA ARG A 288 -3.93 -10.01 -10.13
C ARG A 288 -2.73 -9.55 -9.32
N ASP A 289 -2.31 -8.31 -9.51
CA ASP A 289 -1.09 -7.73 -8.92
C ASP A 289 -1.43 -6.75 -7.77
N ALA A 290 -0.48 -5.94 -7.33
CA ALA A 290 -0.57 -5.10 -6.14
C ALA A 290 -1.68 -4.04 -6.23
N ILE A 291 -2.25 -3.72 -5.07
CA ILE A 291 -3.19 -2.61 -4.90
C ILE A 291 -2.45 -1.49 -4.18
N ASN A 292 -2.32 -0.33 -4.83
CA ASN A 292 -1.71 0.86 -4.26
C ASN A 292 -2.74 1.98 -4.23
N VAL A 293 -3.25 2.27 -3.04
CA VAL A 293 -4.30 3.28 -2.82
C VAL A 293 -3.93 4.17 -1.64
N SER A 294 -4.54 5.36 -1.52
CA SER A 294 -4.43 6.15 -0.29
C SER A 294 -5.62 5.83 0.62
N ASP A 295 -6.82 6.15 0.17
CA ASP A 295 -8.04 6.02 0.97
C ASP A 295 -9.02 5.00 0.37
N ILE A 296 -9.48 4.07 1.20
CA ILE A 296 -10.55 3.14 0.88
C ILE A 296 -11.75 3.46 1.76
N TYR A 297 -12.88 3.78 1.15
CA TYR A 297 -14.10 4.12 1.88
C TYR A 297 -14.86 2.85 2.32
N ASP A 298 -15.97 3.05 3.02
CA ASP A 298 -16.66 1.98 3.73
C ASP A 298 -17.22 0.88 2.81
N PHE A 299 -17.29 -0.33 3.36
CA PHE A 299 -17.93 -1.51 2.77
C PHE A 299 -17.34 -1.96 1.43
N CYS A 300 -16.10 -1.58 1.14
CA CYS A 300 -15.39 -2.05 -0.04
C CYS A 300 -14.91 -3.50 0.12
N ALA A 301 -14.78 -4.21 -1.00
CA ALA A 301 -14.19 -5.54 -1.06
C ALA A 301 -13.02 -5.53 -2.04
N LEU A 302 -11.81 -5.74 -1.54
CA LEU A 302 -10.59 -5.71 -2.33
C LEU A 302 -9.88 -7.05 -2.29
N SER A 303 -9.47 -7.53 -3.45
CA SER A 303 -8.72 -8.77 -3.60
C SER A 303 -7.56 -8.66 -4.58
N SER A 304 -6.42 -9.24 -4.18
CA SER A 304 -5.22 -9.39 -5.01
C SER A 304 -4.79 -10.85 -5.03
N GLN A 305 -4.55 -11.39 -6.22
CA GLN A 305 -4.25 -12.81 -6.40
C GLN A 305 -2.77 -13.17 -6.18
N GLN A 306 -1.83 -12.24 -6.41
CA GLN A 306 -0.40 -12.53 -6.33
C GLN A 306 0.35 -11.65 -5.33
N TYR A 307 -0.06 -10.39 -5.18
CA TYR A 307 0.66 -9.40 -4.38
C TYR A 307 -0.20 -8.81 -3.26
N GLY A 308 0.33 -7.80 -2.60
CA GLY A 308 -0.21 -7.20 -1.39
C GLY A 308 -1.06 -5.97 -1.65
N ILE A 309 -1.31 -5.23 -0.57
CA ILE A 309 -1.94 -3.92 -0.62
C ILE A 309 -1.13 -2.90 0.18
N ASN A 310 -1.02 -1.70 -0.38
CA ASN A 310 -0.56 -0.52 0.32
C ASN A 310 -1.71 0.50 0.37
N ALA A 311 -2.10 0.91 1.58
CA ALA A 311 -3.12 1.94 1.82
C ALA A 311 -2.77 2.86 2.99
N GLU A 312 -3.31 4.06 3.01
CA GLU A 312 -3.20 4.96 4.18
C GLU A 312 -4.38 4.77 5.12
N ASN A 313 -5.61 4.80 4.62
CA ASN A 313 -6.80 4.67 5.45
C ASN A 313 -7.78 3.65 4.89
N ILE A 314 -8.26 2.77 5.77
CA ILE A 314 -9.32 1.81 5.49
C ILE A 314 -10.57 2.24 6.25
N GLY A 315 -11.68 2.38 5.53
CA GLY A 315 -13.00 2.70 6.08
C GLY A 315 -13.61 1.54 6.88
N GLN A 316 -14.88 1.69 7.22
CA GLN A 316 -15.63 0.73 8.03
C GLN A 316 -16.11 -0.46 7.19
N GLY A 317 -16.13 -1.65 7.79
CA GLY A 317 -16.67 -2.87 7.16
C GLY A 317 -15.96 -3.27 5.87
N VAL A 318 -14.71 -2.84 5.66
CA VAL A 318 -13.94 -3.17 4.47
C VAL A 318 -13.40 -4.58 4.57
N THR A 319 -13.47 -5.33 3.47
CA THR A 319 -12.90 -6.68 3.37
C THR A 319 -11.70 -6.67 2.44
N ILE A 320 -10.53 -7.08 2.94
CA ILE A 320 -9.28 -7.20 2.18
C ILE A 320 -8.82 -8.66 2.20
N LYS A 321 -8.60 -9.21 1.00
CA LYS A 321 -8.06 -10.57 0.80
C LYS A 321 -6.90 -10.53 -0.17
N VAL A 322 -5.68 -10.65 0.32
CA VAL A 322 -4.47 -10.57 -0.51
C VAL A 322 -3.62 -11.82 -0.37
N HIS A 323 -2.78 -12.07 -1.36
CA HIS A 323 -1.81 -13.16 -1.30
C HIS A 323 -0.57 -12.78 -0.49
N ASP A 324 -0.08 -11.55 -0.66
CA ASP A 324 1.16 -11.02 -0.07
C ASP A 324 0.86 -10.03 1.09
N ALA A 325 1.82 -9.19 1.47
CA ALA A 325 1.80 -8.34 2.65
C ALA A 325 0.71 -7.26 2.61
N ILE A 326 0.25 -6.88 3.79
CA ILE A 326 -0.67 -5.77 3.99
C ILE A 326 0.09 -4.63 4.68
N ALA A 327 0.23 -3.49 4.02
CA ALA A 327 0.75 -2.27 4.61
C ALA A 327 -0.37 -1.24 4.62
N VAL A 328 -0.91 -0.93 5.80
CA VAL A 328 -2.00 0.05 5.93
C VAL A 328 -1.69 1.06 7.03
N GLY A 329 -2.29 2.25 6.99
CA GLY A 329 -2.27 3.17 8.14
C GLY A 329 -3.35 2.78 9.14
N ASN A 330 -4.56 3.32 8.97
CA ASN A 330 -5.67 3.11 9.90
C ASN A 330 -6.66 2.07 9.39
N ILE A 331 -7.21 1.25 10.29
CA ILE A 331 -8.22 0.24 9.98
C ILE A 331 -9.55 0.58 10.64
N GLY A 332 -10.57 0.86 9.83
CA GLY A 332 -11.91 1.21 10.30
C GLY A 332 -12.71 0.04 10.88
N VAL A 333 -13.75 0.40 11.65
CA VAL A 333 -14.57 -0.50 12.46
C VAL A 333 -15.13 -1.67 11.67
N GLY A 334 -15.07 -2.88 12.25
CA GLY A 334 -15.69 -4.07 11.67
C GLY A 334 -15.03 -4.59 10.39
N SER A 335 -13.86 -4.07 10.02
CA SER A 335 -13.14 -4.50 8.82
C SER A 335 -12.51 -5.88 9.01
N THR A 336 -12.35 -6.61 7.91
CA THR A 336 -11.74 -7.94 7.88
C THR A 336 -10.58 -7.97 6.90
N LEU A 337 -9.38 -8.28 7.40
CA LEU A 337 -8.16 -8.30 6.60
C LEU A 337 -7.52 -9.68 6.67
N SER A 338 -7.14 -10.22 5.51
CA SER A 338 -6.46 -11.51 5.43
C SER A 338 -5.35 -11.54 4.38
N SER A 339 -4.26 -12.18 4.74
CA SER A 339 -3.08 -12.42 3.90
C SER A 339 -2.70 -13.90 3.92
N GLN A 340 -2.38 -14.45 2.75
CA GLN A 340 -2.04 -15.87 2.59
C GLN A 340 -0.56 -16.19 2.82
N GLN A 341 0.35 -15.26 2.53
CA GLN A 341 1.79 -15.50 2.56
C GLN A 341 2.51 -14.68 3.64
N TYR A 342 2.20 -13.39 3.74
CA TYR A 342 2.95 -12.44 4.57
C TYR A 342 2.10 -11.77 5.65
N GLY A 343 2.71 -10.82 6.35
CA GLY A 343 2.18 -10.20 7.55
C GLY A 343 1.36 -8.95 7.29
N ILE A 344 1.07 -8.24 8.37
CA ILE A 344 0.46 -6.91 8.32
C ILE A 344 1.28 -5.93 9.13
N LYS A 345 1.44 -4.73 8.56
CA LYS A 345 1.88 -3.54 9.28
C LYS A 345 0.75 -2.52 9.25
N ALA A 346 0.24 -2.16 10.42
CA ALA A 346 -0.78 -1.12 10.56
C ALA A 346 -0.48 -0.17 11.73
N LYS A 347 -1.09 1.01 11.72
CA LYS A 347 -1.10 1.93 12.86
C LYS A 347 -2.25 1.56 13.78
N ASP A 348 -3.38 2.23 13.65
CA ASP A 348 -4.46 2.18 14.61
C ASP A 348 -5.58 1.26 14.08
N VAL A 349 -5.97 0.27 14.89
CA VAL A 349 -7.01 -0.72 14.56
C VAL A 349 -8.27 -0.43 15.36
N ALA A 350 -9.36 -0.06 14.69
CA ALA A 350 -10.62 0.29 15.34
C ALA A 350 -11.41 -0.95 15.84
N ASP A 351 -12.56 -0.68 16.46
CA ASP A 351 -13.40 -1.71 17.08
C ASP A 351 -13.80 -2.86 16.13
N LYS A 352 -13.87 -4.08 16.68
CA LYS A 352 -14.42 -5.29 16.03
C LYS A 352 -13.72 -5.67 14.73
N VAL A 353 -12.46 -5.28 14.55
CA VAL A 353 -11.66 -5.66 13.39
C VAL A 353 -11.19 -7.11 13.52
N THR A 354 -11.22 -7.84 12.40
CA THR A 354 -10.67 -9.19 12.29
C THR A 354 -9.44 -9.18 11.39
N ILE A 355 -8.31 -9.64 11.91
CA ILE A 355 -7.04 -9.78 11.17
C ILE A 355 -6.61 -11.24 11.22
N GLN A 356 -6.43 -11.85 10.05
CA GLN A 356 -5.91 -13.21 9.94
C GLN A 356 -4.81 -13.26 8.89
N VAL A 357 -3.56 -13.36 9.33
CA VAL A 357 -2.41 -13.40 8.43
C VAL A 357 -1.52 -14.60 8.72
N ARG A 358 -0.73 -15.01 7.72
CA ARG A 358 0.20 -16.11 7.86
C ARG A 358 1.43 -15.72 8.69
N ASP A 359 1.97 -14.53 8.45
CA ASP A 359 3.26 -14.07 8.99
C ASP A 359 3.07 -13.10 10.19
N ALA A 360 4.11 -12.33 10.54
CA ALA A 360 4.14 -11.42 11.68
C ALA A 360 3.12 -10.28 11.56
N ILE A 361 2.67 -9.81 12.72
CA ILE A 361 1.73 -8.69 12.84
C ILE A 361 2.42 -7.59 13.63
N SER A 362 2.46 -6.37 13.08
CA SER A 362 2.94 -5.17 13.76
C SER A 362 1.86 -4.10 13.71
N LEU A 363 1.39 -3.69 14.88
CA LEU A 363 0.31 -2.72 15.06
C LEU A 363 0.75 -1.65 16.06
N ARG A 364 0.17 -0.45 15.96
CA ARG A 364 0.39 0.58 16.98
C ARG A 364 -0.61 0.48 18.11
N SER A 365 -1.90 0.37 17.82
CA SER A 365 -2.95 0.22 18.83
C SER A 365 -4.11 -0.63 18.32
N VAL A 366 -4.83 -1.25 19.26
CA VAL A 366 -5.98 -2.10 18.96
C VAL A 366 -7.13 -1.72 19.88
N ASP A 367 -8.26 -1.29 19.30
CA ASP A 367 -9.48 -0.97 20.03
C ASP A 367 -10.28 -2.24 20.35
N HIS A 368 -11.57 -2.12 20.65
CA HIS A 368 -12.31 -3.12 21.42
C HIS A 368 -12.81 -4.27 20.57
N GLY A 369 -12.84 -5.47 21.15
CA GLY A 369 -13.49 -6.62 20.52
C GLY A 369 -12.82 -7.12 19.24
N CYS A 370 -11.52 -6.82 19.05
CA CYS A 370 -10.77 -7.24 17.88
C CYS A 370 -10.34 -8.71 17.98
N ALA A 371 -10.30 -9.40 16.84
CA ALA A 371 -9.79 -10.77 16.72
C ALA A 371 -8.57 -10.79 15.79
N ILE A 372 -7.38 -10.99 16.35
CA ILE A 372 -6.10 -10.86 15.65
C ILE A 372 -5.37 -12.18 15.73
N THR A 373 -5.06 -12.77 14.57
CA THR A 373 -4.41 -14.09 14.48
C THR A 373 -3.22 -14.07 13.53
N SER A 374 -2.04 -14.42 14.05
CA SER A 374 -0.85 -14.78 13.25
C SER A 374 -0.66 -16.29 13.27
N GLN A 375 -0.56 -16.91 12.09
CA GLN A 375 -0.48 -18.38 11.99
C GLN A 375 0.92 -18.94 12.21
N GLN A 376 1.96 -18.20 11.80
CA GLN A 376 3.34 -18.71 11.79
C GLN A 376 4.33 -17.90 12.63
N TYR A 377 3.99 -16.68 13.03
CA TYR A 377 4.92 -15.77 13.72
C TYR A 377 4.24 -15.10 14.92
N GLY A 378 4.86 -14.03 15.42
CA GLY A 378 4.43 -13.26 16.58
C GLY A 378 3.53 -12.07 16.24
N ILE A 379 3.06 -11.43 17.31
CA ILE A 379 2.27 -10.19 17.26
C ILE A 379 2.98 -9.15 18.12
N ASP A 380 3.21 -7.97 17.56
CA ASP A 380 3.70 -6.80 18.29
C ASP A 380 2.67 -5.67 18.21
N VAL A 381 2.28 -5.15 19.37
CA VAL A 381 1.41 -3.99 19.52
C VAL A 381 2.12 -2.94 20.36
N ASP A 382 2.55 -1.85 19.75
CA ASP A 382 3.41 -0.86 20.41
C ASP A 382 2.75 -0.23 21.66
N ASN A 383 1.46 0.12 21.54
CA ASN A 383 0.66 0.71 22.61
C ASN A 383 -0.36 -0.31 23.17
N ASN A 384 -1.59 0.11 23.36
CA ASN A 384 -2.58 -0.64 24.11
C ASN A 384 -3.45 -1.51 23.18
N VAL A 385 -3.76 -2.69 23.70
CA VAL A 385 -4.89 -3.50 23.26
C VAL A 385 -6.04 -3.21 24.22
N ALA A 386 -7.18 -2.74 23.71
CA ALA A 386 -8.34 -2.40 24.51
C ALA A 386 -9.08 -3.65 25.03
N THR A 387 -10.35 -3.50 25.40
CA THR A 387 -11.10 -4.56 26.10
C THR A 387 -11.68 -5.60 25.14
N CYS A 388 -11.93 -6.80 25.66
CA CYS A 388 -12.62 -7.89 24.97
C CYS A 388 -11.91 -8.38 23.68
N CYS A 389 -10.61 -8.15 23.54
CA CYS A 389 -9.86 -8.57 22.37
C CYS A 389 -9.39 -10.02 22.47
N LYS A 390 -9.12 -10.64 21.33
CA LYS A 390 -8.50 -11.96 21.23
C LYS A 390 -7.29 -11.89 20.31
N LEU A 391 -6.10 -12.11 20.88
CA LEU A 391 -4.83 -12.19 20.15
C LEU A 391 -4.32 -13.63 20.19
N GLU A 392 -4.04 -14.21 19.04
CA GLU A 392 -3.53 -15.58 18.91
C GLU A 392 -2.33 -15.60 17.96
N ALA A 393 -1.17 -16.04 18.45
CA ALA A 393 0.05 -16.10 17.65
C ALA A 393 0.72 -17.46 17.81
N ARG A 394 1.55 -17.83 16.84
CA ARG A 394 2.42 -18.99 17.00
C ARG A 394 3.57 -18.64 17.94
N ASP A 395 4.28 -17.56 17.67
CA ASP A 395 5.48 -17.16 18.40
C ASP A 395 5.14 -16.05 19.42
N ASP A 396 6.10 -15.20 19.74
CA ASP A 396 6.00 -14.20 20.79
C ASP A 396 4.86 -13.21 20.58
N ILE A 397 4.23 -12.81 21.68
CA ILE A 397 3.28 -11.69 21.69
C ILE A 397 3.81 -10.61 22.63
N SER A 398 4.04 -9.42 22.07
CA SER A 398 4.46 -8.22 22.79
C SER A 398 3.37 -7.17 22.64
N VAL A 399 2.96 -6.58 23.77
CA VAL A 399 1.93 -5.53 23.82
C VAL A 399 2.36 -4.45 24.82
N GLY A 400 1.88 -3.22 24.64
CA GLY A 400 1.92 -2.17 25.64
C GLY A 400 1.04 -2.52 26.84
N GLY A 401 -0.18 -1.99 26.86
CA GLY A 401 -1.21 -2.30 27.85
C GLY A 401 -2.24 -3.33 27.35
N ILE A 402 -2.86 -4.04 28.28
CA ILE A 402 -3.92 -5.01 28.00
C ILE A 402 -5.20 -4.55 28.69
N GLY A 403 -6.29 -4.37 27.95
CA GLY A 403 -7.60 -4.03 28.49
C GLY A 403 -8.32 -5.21 29.13
N ASP A 404 -9.41 -4.91 29.82
CA ASP A 404 -10.23 -5.89 30.53
C ASP A 404 -10.80 -6.98 29.60
N HIS A 405 -10.96 -8.20 30.12
CA HIS A 405 -11.54 -9.35 29.41
C HIS A 405 -10.80 -9.77 28.12
N THR A 406 -9.58 -9.29 27.91
CA THR A 406 -8.77 -9.64 26.74
C THR A 406 -8.07 -10.99 26.91
N GLN A 407 -8.02 -11.75 25.81
CA GLN A 407 -7.42 -13.09 25.74
C GLN A 407 -6.19 -13.05 24.84
N ILE A 408 -5.06 -13.53 25.35
CA ILE A 408 -3.79 -13.60 24.61
C ILE A 408 -3.25 -15.03 24.68
N THR A 409 -3.02 -15.62 23.51
CA THR A 409 -2.51 -16.98 23.39
C THR A 409 -1.29 -17.03 22.48
N SER A 410 -0.12 -17.31 23.04
CA SER A 410 1.10 -17.65 22.28
C SER A 410 1.34 -19.17 22.34
N LYS A 411 1.34 -19.83 21.18
CA LYS A 411 1.41 -21.30 21.10
C LYS A 411 2.82 -21.86 21.33
N GLN A 412 3.85 -21.10 20.99
CA GLN A 412 5.25 -21.52 21.03
C GLN A 412 6.19 -20.47 21.62
N GLY A 413 5.74 -19.23 21.80
CA GLY A 413 6.56 -18.14 22.30
C GLY A 413 6.16 -17.65 23.69
N LYS A 414 6.71 -16.49 24.04
CA LYS A 414 6.48 -15.77 25.29
C LYS A 414 5.39 -14.71 25.15
N VAL A 415 4.86 -14.25 26.26
CA VAL A 415 3.94 -13.10 26.29
C VAL A 415 4.51 -12.00 27.19
N LYS A 416 4.59 -10.78 26.67
CA LYS A 416 5.09 -9.62 27.39
C LYS A 416 4.10 -8.46 27.28
N ALA A 417 3.69 -7.91 28.42
CA ALA A 417 3.01 -6.63 28.51
C ALA A 417 3.95 -5.60 29.14
N SER A 418 4.19 -4.48 28.45
CA SER A 418 5.09 -3.45 28.95
C SER A 418 4.41 -2.43 29.86
N ASP A 419 3.08 -2.41 29.90
CA ASP A 419 2.24 -1.55 30.75
C ASP A 419 1.22 -2.41 31.54
N ALA A 420 0.22 -1.76 32.14
CA ALA A 420 -0.84 -2.38 32.92
C ALA A 420 -1.66 -3.40 32.10
N ALA A 421 -2.06 -4.46 32.79
CA ALA A 421 -2.95 -5.48 32.25
C ALA A 421 -4.24 -5.51 33.09
N GLY A 422 -5.38 -5.38 32.44
CA GLY A 422 -6.68 -5.13 33.06
C GLY A 422 -7.24 -6.30 33.86
N ASN A 423 -8.52 -6.19 34.17
CA ASN A 423 -9.27 -7.21 34.92
C ASN A 423 -9.70 -8.37 34.02
N SER A 424 -9.84 -9.55 34.60
CA SER A 424 -10.41 -10.73 33.93
C SER A 424 -9.68 -11.12 32.64
N ILE A 425 -8.39 -10.78 32.52
CA ILE A 425 -7.55 -11.16 31.38
C ILE A 425 -7.25 -12.66 31.41
N VAL A 426 -7.07 -13.24 30.22
CA VAL A 426 -6.65 -14.64 30.08
C VAL A 426 -5.40 -14.69 29.23
N ILE A 427 -4.28 -15.13 29.80
CA ILE A 427 -2.99 -15.25 29.10
C ILE A 427 -2.53 -16.69 29.13
N GLN A 428 -2.22 -17.24 27.96
CA GLN A 428 -1.66 -18.57 27.80
C GLN A 428 -0.41 -18.47 26.92
N ALA A 429 0.73 -18.90 27.46
CA ALA A 429 1.99 -18.94 26.74
C ALA A 429 2.64 -20.31 26.87
N ARG A 430 3.35 -20.72 25.81
CA ARG A 430 4.27 -21.86 25.95
C ARG A 430 5.46 -21.44 26.80
N GLU A 431 6.06 -20.30 26.47
CA GLU A 431 7.25 -19.78 27.14
C GLU A 431 6.93 -18.90 28.35
N SER A 432 7.82 -17.98 28.71
CA SER A 432 7.65 -17.12 29.86
C SER A 432 6.51 -16.11 29.67
N VAL A 433 5.97 -15.62 30.78
CA VAL A 433 5.02 -14.50 30.79
C VAL A 433 5.55 -13.40 31.68
N HIS A 434 5.64 -12.18 31.15
CA HIS A 434 6.11 -11.00 31.88
C HIS A 434 5.05 -9.90 31.86
N LEU A 435 4.54 -9.52 33.03
CA LEU A 435 3.50 -8.50 33.19
C LEU A 435 3.90 -7.51 34.29
N LYS A 436 3.35 -6.29 34.25
CA LYS A 436 3.57 -5.30 35.31
C LYS A 436 2.39 -5.20 36.27
N ASP A 437 1.39 -4.40 35.95
CA ASP A 437 0.28 -4.09 36.85
C ASP A 437 -0.97 -4.88 36.43
N VAL A 438 -1.13 -6.08 36.98
CA VAL A 438 -2.21 -7.00 36.61
C VAL A 438 -3.45 -6.76 37.47
N GLY A 439 -4.62 -6.63 36.86
CA GLY A 439 -5.90 -6.42 37.52
C GLY A 439 -6.46 -7.65 38.24
N ASN A 440 -7.72 -7.55 38.67
CA ASN A 440 -8.40 -8.61 39.40
C ASN A 440 -8.80 -9.77 38.46
N ASN A 441 -8.96 -10.98 39.03
CA ASN A 441 -9.49 -12.17 38.34
C ASN A 441 -8.67 -12.59 37.11
N ALA A 442 -7.39 -12.21 37.02
CA ALA A 442 -6.52 -12.60 35.93
C ALA A 442 -6.24 -14.11 35.94
N LYS A 443 -6.21 -14.73 34.75
CA LYS A 443 -5.81 -16.12 34.58
C LYS A 443 -4.58 -16.19 33.69
N VAL A 444 -3.43 -16.56 34.24
CA VAL A 444 -2.15 -16.59 33.52
C VAL A 444 -1.53 -17.98 33.60
N THR A 445 -1.16 -18.54 32.45
CA THR A 445 -0.53 -19.86 32.36
C THR A 445 0.72 -19.80 31.50
N SER A 446 1.86 -20.22 32.06
CA SER A 446 3.06 -20.62 31.31
C SER A 446 3.22 -22.13 31.38
N SER A 447 3.28 -22.80 30.22
CA SER A 447 3.36 -24.27 30.19
C SER A 447 4.77 -24.84 30.32
N GLN A 448 5.82 -24.07 30.01
CA GLN A 448 7.21 -24.55 30.04
C GLN A 448 8.14 -23.75 30.94
N TYR A 449 7.89 -22.46 31.19
CA TYR A 449 8.84 -21.59 31.89
C TYR A 449 8.15 -20.84 33.04
N GLU A 450 8.68 -19.68 33.40
CA GLU A 450 8.27 -18.87 34.53
C GLU A 450 7.21 -17.82 34.19
N VAL A 451 6.53 -17.34 35.24
CA VAL A 451 5.66 -16.17 35.19
C VAL A 451 6.22 -15.11 36.14
N SER A 452 6.47 -13.91 35.61
CA SER A 452 6.95 -12.75 36.37
C SER A 452 5.91 -11.63 36.30
N ILE A 453 5.49 -11.14 37.47
CA ILE A 453 4.48 -10.09 37.60
C ILE A 453 4.95 -9.05 38.62
N ARG A 454 4.79 -7.76 38.33
CA ARG A 454 5.13 -6.70 39.30
C ARG A 454 4.07 -6.57 40.39
N ASN A 455 2.89 -6.06 40.04
CA ASN A 455 1.75 -5.92 40.92
C ASN A 455 0.59 -6.78 40.43
N ILE A 456 -0.22 -7.31 41.35
CA ILE A 456 -1.33 -8.21 41.01
C ILE A 456 -2.57 -7.92 41.85
N GLY A 457 -3.73 -7.87 41.19
CA GLY A 457 -5.03 -7.74 41.82
C GLY A 457 -5.46 -8.99 42.58
N ASN A 458 -6.71 -9.00 43.03
CA ASN A 458 -7.28 -10.10 43.80
C ASN A 458 -7.76 -11.24 42.90
N ASN A 459 -7.91 -12.43 43.49
CA ASN A 459 -8.51 -13.62 42.86
C ASN A 459 -7.83 -14.09 41.57
N ALA A 460 -6.55 -13.77 41.37
CA ALA A 460 -5.82 -14.22 40.20
C ALA A 460 -5.43 -15.69 40.31
N ASN A 461 -5.46 -16.40 39.18
CA ASN A 461 -5.04 -17.79 39.05
C ASN A 461 -3.82 -17.87 38.13
N ILE A 462 -2.66 -18.14 38.71
CA ILE A 462 -1.37 -18.14 38.03
C ILE A 462 -0.76 -19.54 38.09
N SER A 463 -0.41 -20.09 36.93
CA SER A 463 0.23 -21.39 36.80
C SER A 463 1.50 -21.29 35.96
N ALA A 464 2.61 -21.85 36.44
CA ALA A 464 3.88 -21.84 35.74
C ALA A 464 4.67 -23.13 36.02
N LYS A 465 5.43 -23.63 35.03
CA LYS A 465 6.21 -24.86 35.23
C LYS A 465 7.48 -24.62 36.07
N ASP A 466 8.26 -23.59 35.74
CA ASP A 466 9.60 -23.37 36.32
C ASP A 466 9.61 -22.45 37.55
N GLY A 467 8.66 -21.52 37.67
CA GLY A 467 8.56 -20.63 38.82
C GLY A 467 7.56 -19.50 38.65
N ILE A 468 7.17 -18.90 39.76
CA ILE A 468 6.33 -17.70 39.79
C ILE A 468 7.04 -16.66 40.65
N ASP A 469 7.37 -15.52 40.08
CA ASP A 469 7.93 -14.37 40.81
C ASP A 469 6.97 -13.18 40.76
N ILE A 470 6.44 -12.81 41.93
CA ILE A 470 5.62 -11.61 42.08
C ILE A 470 6.34 -10.66 43.05
N ASP A 471 6.97 -9.61 42.51
CA ASP A 471 7.96 -8.82 43.25
C ASP A 471 7.40 -7.57 43.95
N GLY A 472 6.20 -7.13 43.56
CA GLY A 472 5.50 -5.97 44.10
C GLY A 472 4.39 -6.33 45.08
N THR A 473 3.20 -5.75 44.87
CA THR A 473 2.11 -5.76 45.85
C THR A 473 0.82 -6.40 45.34
N CYS A 474 0.03 -6.91 46.30
CA CYS A 474 -1.32 -7.40 46.08
C CYS A 474 -2.23 -6.93 47.22
N PRO A 475 -3.46 -6.44 46.97
CA PRO A 475 -4.37 -6.01 48.03
C PRO A 475 -4.70 -7.12 49.04
N ASN A 476 -4.94 -8.34 48.55
CA ASN A 476 -5.16 -9.52 49.38
C ASN A 476 -4.38 -10.74 48.83
N PRO A 477 -3.12 -10.96 49.27
CA PRO A 477 -2.29 -12.08 48.79
C PRO A 477 -2.89 -13.48 49.05
N SER A 478 -3.79 -13.61 50.02
CA SER A 478 -4.47 -14.88 50.33
C SER A 478 -5.53 -15.23 49.29
N SER A 479 -5.97 -14.27 48.47
CA SER A 479 -6.92 -14.51 47.38
C SER A 479 -6.30 -15.17 46.14
N LEU A 480 -4.96 -15.22 46.07
CA LEU A 480 -4.23 -15.71 44.89
C LEU A 480 -4.14 -17.23 44.89
N ASN A 481 -4.46 -17.84 43.75
CA ASN A 481 -4.16 -19.24 43.47
C ASN A 481 -2.89 -19.33 42.63
N LEU A 482 -1.79 -19.77 43.23
CA LEU A 482 -0.46 -19.86 42.59
C LEU A 482 -0.03 -21.33 42.54
N VAL A 483 0.17 -21.86 41.33
CA VAL A 483 0.54 -23.26 41.11
C VAL A 483 1.85 -23.34 40.33
N SER A 484 2.90 -23.89 40.94
CA SER A 484 4.16 -24.15 40.24
C SER A 484 4.91 -25.34 40.82
N LYS A 485 5.72 -26.00 39.98
CA LYS A 485 6.69 -27.01 40.43
C LYS A 485 8.00 -26.39 40.93
N GLY A 486 8.28 -25.15 40.55
CA GLY A 486 9.46 -24.42 40.99
C GLY A 486 9.20 -23.44 42.13
N LYS A 487 10.07 -22.45 42.27
CA LYS A 487 10.00 -21.48 43.38
C LYS A 487 8.84 -20.51 43.15
N ILE A 488 8.10 -20.22 44.22
CA ILE A 488 7.03 -19.23 44.24
C ILE A 488 7.41 -18.10 45.19
N ARG A 489 7.57 -16.88 44.67
CA ARG A 489 7.67 -15.66 45.45
C ARG A 489 6.32 -14.94 45.44
N ARG A 490 5.74 -14.79 46.64
CA ARG A 490 4.44 -14.14 46.84
C ARG A 490 4.60 -12.61 46.98
N PRO A 491 3.61 -11.83 46.53
CA PRO A 491 3.63 -10.37 46.68
C PRO A 491 3.46 -9.95 48.13
N LYS A 492 3.91 -8.74 48.44
CA LYS A 492 3.60 -8.10 49.74
C LYS A 492 2.14 -7.66 49.75
N GLN A 493 1.51 -7.70 50.92
CA GLN A 493 0.19 -7.07 51.07
C GLN A 493 0.33 -5.56 50.83
N ALA A 494 -0.47 -5.00 49.94
CA ALA A 494 -0.51 -3.55 49.74
C ALA A 494 -0.91 -2.88 51.06
N ALA A 495 -0.22 -1.81 51.42
CA ALA A 495 -0.58 -1.04 52.61
C ALA A 495 -2.04 -0.58 52.47
N ALA A 496 -2.86 -0.82 53.50
CA ALA A 496 -4.18 -0.23 53.55
C ALA A 496 -4.02 1.29 53.36
N PRO A 497 -4.85 1.94 52.52
CA PRO A 497 -4.82 3.39 52.44
C PRO A 497 -4.94 3.93 53.87
N ALA A 498 -4.03 4.81 54.26
CA ALA A 498 -4.06 5.42 55.59
C ALA A 498 -5.49 5.95 55.82
N PRO A 499 -6.11 5.70 56.99
CA PRO A 499 -7.43 6.23 57.27
C PRO A 499 -7.36 7.73 57.02
N VAL A 500 -8.19 8.21 56.09
CA VAL A 500 -8.37 9.64 55.88
C VAL A 500 -8.84 10.18 57.22
N VAL A 501 -7.96 10.86 57.94
CA VAL A 501 -8.30 11.46 59.23
C VAL A 501 -9.40 12.48 58.93
N PRO A 502 -10.63 12.33 59.47
CA PRO A 502 -11.61 13.37 59.32
C PRO A 502 -11.05 14.60 60.04
N VAL A 503 -10.84 15.69 59.32
CA VAL A 503 -10.58 16.98 59.93
C VAL A 503 -11.85 17.34 60.72
N MET A 504 -11.83 17.08 62.02
CA MET A 504 -12.81 17.64 62.95
C MET A 504 -12.61 19.14 62.96
N SER A 505 -13.51 19.88 62.29
CA SER A 505 -13.69 21.30 62.55
C SER A 505 -14.17 21.46 63.99
N GLN A 506 -13.27 21.93 64.87
CA GLN A 506 -13.65 22.30 66.23
C GLN A 506 -14.46 23.60 66.21
N ASN A 507 -15.64 23.47 66.78
CA ASN A 507 -16.67 24.44 67.07
C ASN A 507 -16.18 25.78 67.62
N PHE A 508 -16.79 26.86 67.12
CA PHE A 508 -17.30 27.93 67.99
C PHE A 508 -18.83 27.87 67.98
N TYR A 509 -19.41 27.54 69.14
CA TYR A 509 -20.83 27.78 69.48
C TYR A 509 -21.03 29.32 69.60
N ALA A 510 -22.20 29.94 69.52
CA ALA A 510 -23.57 29.52 69.71
C ALA A 510 -24.51 30.64 69.20
N THR A 511 -25.80 30.30 69.10
CA THR A 511 -26.98 31.18 69.25
C THR A 511 -27.23 32.29 68.23
N GLY A 512 -28.37 32.19 67.55
CA GLY A 512 -29.23 33.35 67.33
C GLY A 512 -29.82 33.52 65.92
N ASN A 513 -31.10 33.21 65.81
CA ASN A 513 -32.09 33.81 64.89
C ASN A 513 -31.93 33.63 63.38
N TYR A 514 -32.52 32.52 62.90
CA TYR A 514 -32.95 32.34 61.51
C TYR A 514 -33.79 33.50 60.97
N GLU A 515 -34.46 34.26 61.85
CA GLU A 515 -35.34 35.37 61.47
C GLU A 515 -34.59 36.63 61.03
N ALA A 516 -33.34 36.83 61.47
CA ALA A 516 -32.55 38.00 61.08
C ALA A 516 -31.96 37.83 59.66
N ASP A 517 -31.51 36.62 59.32
CA ASP A 517 -30.93 36.32 58.01
C ASP A 517 -31.99 36.23 56.91
N LEU A 518 -33.19 35.72 57.23
CA LEU A 518 -34.32 35.71 56.30
C LEU A 518 -34.82 37.13 55.98
N ALA A 519 -34.77 38.05 56.95
CA ALA A 519 -35.13 39.45 56.76
C ALA A 519 -34.13 40.20 55.85
N MET A 520 -32.85 39.83 55.88
CA MET A 520 -31.80 40.44 55.04
C MET A 520 -31.92 40.00 53.57
N ALA A 521 -32.30 38.74 53.33
CA ALA A 521 -32.53 38.21 51.98
C ALA A 521 -33.80 38.78 51.31
N ILE A 522 -34.87 39.02 52.08
CA ILE A 522 -36.12 39.60 51.56
C ILE A 522 -35.95 41.08 51.21
N LYS A 523 -35.17 41.83 51.99
CA LYS A 523 -34.88 43.26 51.75
C LYS A 523 -34.08 43.51 50.47
N ALA A 524 -33.28 42.55 50.03
CA ALA A 524 -32.51 42.63 48.77
C ALA A 524 -33.36 42.39 47.51
N SER A 525 -34.60 41.91 47.66
CA SER A 525 -35.47 41.52 46.53
C SER A 525 -36.61 42.51 46.21
N GLN A 526 -36.76 43.61 46.96
CA GLN A 526 -37.91 44.51 46.84
C GLN A 526 -37.58 46.00 46.64
N ILE A 527 -36.89 46.35 45.55
CA ILE A 527 -36.97 47.66 44.83
C ILE A 527 -36.61 47.34 43.35
N SER A 528 -37.55 47.01 42.44
CA SER A 528 -38.45 47.87 41.62
C SER A 528 -37.69 48.96 40.82
N SER A 529 -37.86 49.25 39.52
CA SER A 529 -38.79 48.89 38.43
C SER A 529 -38.46 49.76 37.21
N ASN A 530 -38.52 49.25 35.97
CA ASN A 530 -39.45 49.77 34.96
C ASN A 530 -39.48 48.93 33.66
N SER A 531 -40.71 48.57 33.30
CA SER A 531 -41.22 47.81 32.14
C SER A 531 -41.52 48.79 30.96
N PRO A 532 -42.37 48.53 29.90
CA PRO A 532 -43.37 47.46 29.74
C PRO A 532 -43.75 46.88 28.33
N ARG A 533 -44.38 45.68 28.38
CA ARG A 533 -45.64 45.18 27.70
C ARG A 533 -45.69 45.01 26.15
N ILE A 534 -46.46 44.12 25.48
CA ILE A 534 -47.57 43.14 25.72
C ILE A 534 -47.63 42.15 24.50
N LEU A 535 -48.22 40.94 24.69
CA LEU A 535 -48.49 39.78 23.76
C LEU A 535 -49.73 40.00 22.81
N PRO A 536 -50.28 39.09 21.94
CA PRO A 536 -49.90 37.76 21.36
C PRO A 536 -50.24 37.55 19.83
N ASN A 537 -50.08 36.29 19.34
CA ASN A 537 -50.72 35.58 18.18
C ASN A 537 -50.10 35.55 16.75
N SER A 538 -50.14 34.34 16.16
CA SER A 538 -49.68 33.90 14.82
C SER A 538 -50.67 34.29 13.69
N PRO A 539 -50.21 34.49 12.43
CA PRO A 539 -50.59 33.57 11.37
C PRO A 539 -49.47 33.29 10.32
N ALA A 540 -49.82 32.37 9.41
CA ALA A 540 -49.01 31.72 8.38
C ALA A 540 -48.27 32.60 7.34
N SER A 541 -47.28 31.95 6.71
CA SER A 541 -46.77 32.10 5.33
C SER A 541 -45.47 32.92 5.09
N GLN A 542 -44.52 32.21 4.45
CA GLN A 542 -43.52 32.64 3.44
C GLN A 542 -42.02 32.52 3.79
N VAL A 543 -41.42 31.46 3.21
CA VAL A 543 -40.14 31.36 2.47
C VAL A 543 -38.91 32.14 2.96
N GLY A 544 -37.78 31.42 3.19
CA GLY A 544 -36.44 31.98 2.93
C GLY A 544 -35.30 31.52 3.84
N LEU A 545 -34.37 30.73 3.27
CA LEU A 545 -32.95 30.54 3.61
C LEU A 545 -32.54 30.30 5.08
N PHE A 546 -32.20 29.04 5.38
CA PHE A 546 -31.32 28.71 6.50
C PHE A 546 -29.86 29.02 6.14
N SER A 547 -29.29 30.02 6.80
CA SER A 547 -27.84 30.18 6.94
C SER A 547 -27.42 29.67 8.32
N SER A 548 -26.42 28.79 8.33
CA SER A 548 -25.84 28.17 9.54
C SER A 548 -25.09 29.22 10.38
N PRO A 549 -25.12 29.16 11.72
CA PRO A 549 -24.43 30.12 12.57
C PRO A 549 -22.90 29.92 12.55
N ALA A 550 -22.17 31.03 12.39
CA ALA A 550 -20.72 31.11 12.30
C ALA A 550 -20.01 30.53 13.54
N ALA A 551 -19.09 29.59 13.30
CA ALA A 551 -18.15 29.07 14.28
C ALA A 551 -17.01 30.08 14.52
N LYS A 552 -16.58 30.22 15.79
CA LYS A 552 -15.40 31.03 16.15
C LYS A 552 -14.12 30.47 15.50
N PRO A 553 -13.13 31.30 15.11
CA PRO A 553 -11.90 30.83 14.47
C PRO A 553 -11.09 29.95 15.44
N LYS A 554 -10.66 28.77 14.99
CA LYS A 554 -9.66 27.95 15.70
C LYS A 554 -8.28 28.54 15.44
N GLU A 555 -7.50 28.80 16.49
CA GLU A 555 -6.06 29.12 16.35
C GLU A 555 -5.34 27.93 15.70
N VAL A 556 -4.76 28.13 14.51
CA VAL A 556 -3.96 27.13 13.82
C VAL A 556 -2.52 27.19 14.36
N LYS A 557 -2.03 26.09 14.94
CA LYS A 557 -0.64 25.96 15.42
C LYS A 557 0.18 25.12 14.45
N ILE A 558 1.46 25.43 14.30
CA ILE A 558 2.39 24.66 13.45
C ILE A 558 2.51 23.23 14.00
N PRO A 559 2.23 22.18 13.21
CA PRO A 559 2.43 20.80 13.62
C PRO A 559 3.88 20.52 14.03
N HIS A 560 4.09 19.85 15.16
CA HIS A 560 5.44 19.51 15.63
C HIS A 560 6.24 18.65 14.63
N ALA A 561 5.57 17.89 13.76
CA ALA A 561 6.20 17.11 12.71
C ALA A 561 6.94 17.96 11.66
N TYR A 562 6.65 19.26 11.56
CA TYR A 562 7.33 20.18 10.65
C TYR A 562 8.53 20.87 11.29
N LEU A 563 8.69 20.77 12.61
CA LEU A 563 9.79 21.38 13.34
C LEU A 563 11.00 20.45 13.37
N CYS A 564 12.19 20.98 13.11
CA CYS A 564 13.42 20.22 13.26
C CYS A 564 13.67 19.96 14.75
N PRO A 565 13.98 18.72 15.17
CA PRO A 565 14.30 18.42 16.56
C PRO A 565 15.56 19.14 17.10
N ILE A 566 16.48 19.54 16.22
CA ILE A 566 17.71 20.27 16.59
C ILE A 566 17.46 21.77 16.66
N THR A 567 16.92 22.38 15.59
CA THR A 567 16.75 23.85 15.54
C THR A 567 15.47 24.33 16.22
N GLN A 568 14.49 23.43 16.43
CA GLN A 568 13.14 23.74 16.91
C GLN A 568 12.37 24.71 15.99
N GLU A 569 12.84 24.90 14.75
CA GLU A 569 12.23 25.74 13.71
C GLU A 569 11.65 24.88 12.59
N ILE A 570 10.77 25.47 11.77
CA ILE A 570 10.19 24.76 10.61
C ILE A 570 11.29 24.35 9.62
N MET A 571 11.29 23.09 9.21
CA MET A 571 12.28 22.56 8.27
C MET A 571 12.10 23.18 6.87
N SER A 572 13.20 23.61 6.29
CA SER A 572 13.32 24.10 4.91
C SER A 572 13.87 23.00 3.99
N GLU A 573 14.91 22.27 4.42
CA GLU A 573 15.44 21.10 3.72
C GLU A 573 15.38 19.85 4.64
N PRO A 574 14.18 19.29 4.91
CA PRO A 574 14.05 18.09 5.71
C PRO A 574 14.77 16.88 5.08
N VAL A 575 15.65 16.25 5.85
CA VAL A 575 16.33 15.00 5.51
C VAL A 575 16.04 13.96 6.58
N ILE A 576 15.83 12.72 6.16
CA ILE A 576 15.76 11.55 7.03
C ILE A 576 17.18 11.09 7.34
N PHE A 577 17.49 10.92 8.62
CA PHE A 577 18.66 10.17 9.05
C PHE A 577 18.31 8.68 9.10
N THR A 578 18.94 7.86 8.25
CA THR A 578 18.53 6.46 8.05
C THR A 578 18.84 5.54 9.23
N VAL A 579 19.62 6.02 10.21
CA VAL A 579 19.95 5.24 11.42
C VAL A 579 18.76 5.22 12.38
N ASP A 580 18.16 6.39 12.65
CA ASP A 580 17.06 6.52 13.61
C ASP A 580 15.68 6.75 12.96
N GLY A 581 15.64 7.00 11.64
CA GLY A 581 14.43 7.24 10.87
C GLY A 581 13.80 8.62 11.08
N ASN A 582 14.42 9.52 11.84
CA ASN A 582 13.86 10.85 12.14
C ASN A 582 14.21 11.86 11.05
N SER A 583 13.37 12.90 10.92
CA SER A 583 13.60 14.02 10.00
C SER A 583 14.22 15.22 10.71
N TYR A 584 15.22 15.82 10.07
CA TYR A 584 15.94 16.97 10.57
C TYR A 584 16.15 17.99 9.46
N GLU A 585 16.40 19.25 9.83
CA GLU A 585 16.96 20.22 8.91
C GLU A 585 18.37 19.77 8.52
N LYS A 586 18.64 19.74 7.21
CA LYS A 586 19.86 19.17 6.62
C LYS A 586 21.12 19.83 7.16
N SER A 587 21.12 21.16 7.28
CA SER A 587 22.28 21.89 7.81
C SER A 587 22.59 21.48 9.24
N ALA A 588 21.55 21.40 10.08
CA ALA A 588 21.67 21.09 11.49
C ALA A 588 22.15 19.64 11.76
N ILE A 589 21.56 18.65 11.07
CA ILE A 589 21.98 17.25 11.26
C ILE A 589 23.36 16.97 10.66
N THR A 590 23.73 17.64 9.56
CA THR A 590 25.07 17.50 8.98
C THR A 590 26.14 18.02 9.94
N GLU A 591 25.90 19.17 10.58
CA GLU A 591 26.82 19.70 11.59
C GLU A 591 26.92 18.78 12.81
N TRP A 592 25.79 18.26 13.29
CA TRP A 592 25.76 17.33 14.43
C TRP A 592 26.56 16.06 14.15
N LEU A 593 26.32 15.41 13.00
CA LEU A 593 26.96 14.16 12.63
C LEU A 593 28.46 14.33 12.34
N THR A 594 28.90 15.53 11.98
CA THR A 594 30.33 15.86 11.85
C THR A 594 31.04 15.84 13.21
N LYS A 595 30.34 16.18 14.30
CA LYS A 595 30.90 16.28 15.66
C LYS A 595 30.72 15.00 16.49
N HIS A 596 29.58 14.32 16.38
CA HIS A 596 29.19 13.25 17.33
C HIS A 596 28.97 11.88 16.69
N ARG A 597 28.77 11.80 15.36
CA ARG A 597 28.49 10.56 14.60
C ARG A 597 27.39 9.65 15.20
N ASN A 598 26.39 10.23 15.87
CA ASN A 598 25.25 9.51 16.45
C ASN A 598 23.95 10.34 16.33
N SER A 599 22.80 9.71 16.58
CA SER A 599 21.51 10.41 16.58
C SER A 599 21.42 11.43 17.72
N PRO A 600 20.99 12.68 17.46
CA PRO A 600 20.68 13.66 18.51
C PRO A 600 19.57 13.21 19.47
N ILE A 601 18.66 12.33 19.01
CA ILE A 601 17.47 11.92 19.75
C ILE A 601 17.70 10.55 20.41
N THR A 602 17.99 9.53 19.60
CA THR A 602 18.08 8.13 20.06
C THR A 602 19.46 7.78 20.60
N ARG A 603 20.47 8.61 20.31
CA ARG A 603 21.89 8.37 20.59
C ARG A 603 22.46 7.12 19.90
N GLU A 604 21.74 6.56 18.94
CA GLU A 604 22.24 5.44 18.11
C GLU A 604 23.43 5.90 17.25
N GLU A 605 24.50 5.11 17.24
CA GLU A 605 25.75 5.43 16.57
C GLU A 605 25.73 5.02 15.08
N MET A 606 26.47 5.77 14.24
CA MET A 606 26.70 5.38 12.85
C MET A 606 27.71 4.21 12.78
N GLU A 607 27.45 3.24 11.91
CA GLU A 607 28.35 2.11 11.70
C GLU A 607 29.74 2.58 11.18
N PRO A 608 30.83 1.89 11.56
CA PRO A 608 32.18 2.19 11.07
C PRO A 608 32.24 2.18 9.53
N GLY A 609 32.72 3.28 8.94
CA GLY A 609 32.84 3.44 7.48
C GLY A 609 31.62 4.05 6.77
N GLN A 610 30.52 4.34 7.47
CA GLN A 610 29.41 5.09 6.89
C GLN A 610 29.77 6.58 6.72
N THR A 611 29.50 7.14 5.54
CA THR A 611 29.64 8.58 5.27
C THR A 611 28.32 9.30 5.51
N ILE A 612 28.39 10.56 5.97
CA ILE A 612 27.20 11.39 6.30
C ILE A 612 26.23 11.49 5.11
N GLU A 613 26.76 11.68 3.89
CA GLU A 613 25.96 11.77 2.67
C GLU A 613 25.17 10.50 2.33
N LYS A 614 25.63 9.32 2.76
CA LYS A 614 24.95 8.05 2.47
C LYS A 614 23.80 7.79 3.44
N VAL A 615 23.92 8.25 4.68
CA VAL A 615 22.94 8.06 5.77
C VAL A 615 21.90 9.17 5.86
N LEU A 616 22.08 10.28 5.14
CA LEU A 616 21.06 11.32 5.00
C LEU A 616 20.32 11.16 3.68
N LYS A 617 18.99 11.08 3.72
CA LYS A 617 18.13 10.98 2.53
C LYS A 617 17.14 12.15 2.50
N PRO A 618 16.99 12.88 1.38
CA PRO A 618 15.97 13.92 1.28
C PRO A 618 14.57 13.39 1.56
N ASN A 619 13.81 14.06 2.44
CA ASN A 619 12.43 13.70 2.75
C ASN A 619 11.46 14.52 1.89
N ARG A 620 11.32 14.15 0.62
CA ARG A 620 10.49 14.91 -0.34
C ARG A 620 9.03 15.03 0.09
N ALA A 621 8.46 13.97 0.68
CA ALA A 621 7.08 13.99 1.17
C ALA A 621 6.87 15.04 2.29
N LEU A 622 7.87 15.24 3.15
CA LEU A 622 7.81 16.27 4.19
C LEU A 622 8.05 17.68 3.64
N ILE A 623 8.84 17.83 2.58
CA ILE A 623 8.96 19.10 1.84
C ILE A 623 7.58 19.51 1.31
N ASP A 624 6.94 18.61 0.55
CA ASP A 624 5.64 18.88 -0.09
C ASP A 624 4.57 19.23 0.97
N ALA A 625 4.53 18.49 2.09
CA ALA A 625 3.60 18.74 3.18
C ALA A 625 3.84 20.08 3.91
N ILE A 626 5.10 20.47 4.10
CA ILE A 626 5.46 21.77 4.72
C ILE A 626 5.08 22.92 3.79
N ASP A 627 5.30 22.76 2.48
CA ASP A 627 4.99 23.79 1.49
C ASP A 627 3.48 23.97 1.31
N GLU A 628 2.71 22.88 1.30
CA GLU A 628 1.24 22.92 1.33
C GLU A 628 0.74 23.61 2.61
N PHE A 629 1.29 23.28 3.78
CA PHE A 629 0.92 23.92 5.05
C PHE A 629 1.22 25.44 5.05
N LYS A 630 2.34 25.87 4.46
CA LYS A 630 2.69 27.29 4.30
C LYS A 630 1.74 28.01 3.36
N ALA A 631 1.33 27.35 2.27
CA ALA A 631 0.39 27.90 1.30
C ALA A 631 -1.02 28.08 1.90
N ASP A 632 -1.46 27.13 2.73
CA ASP A 632 -2.77 27.18 3.39
C ASP A 632 -2.82 28.15 4.58
N ASN A 633 -1.66 28.44 5.20
CA ASN A 633 -1.58 29.28 6.40
C ASN A 633 -0.60 30.44 6.26
N PRO A 634 -0.74 31.30 5.23
CA PRO A 634 0.24 32.35 4.93
C PRO A 634 0.38 33.35 6.09
N ASP A 635 -0.67 33.56 6.89
CA ASP A 635 -0.67 34.50 8.01
C ASP A 635 0.20 34.06 9.20
N LEU A 636 0.43 32.74 9.37
CA LEU A 636 1.35 32.22 10.39
C LEU A 636 2.82 32.53 10.08
N PHE A 637 3.14 32.76 8.80
CA PHE A 637 4.51 32.96 8.32
C PHE A 637 4.83 34.41 7.93
N LYS A 638 3.84 35.32 8.03
CA LYS A 638 4.04 36.77 7.80
C LYS A 638 4.70 37.50 8.97
N GLN A 639 4.78 36.90 10.17
CA GLN A 639 5.23 37.61 11.38
C GLN A 639 6.76 37.79 11.53
N ASN A 640 7.59 37.26 10.61
CA ASN A 640 9.05 37.40 10.70
C ASN A 640 9.69 38.29 9.61
N GLN A 641 8.91 39.09 8.87
CA GLN A 641 9.47 40.02 7.86
C GLN A 641 9.70 41.48 8.35
N PHE A 642 9.51 41.78 9.64
CA PHE A 642 9.77 43.10 10.22
C PHE A 642 10.86 43.09 11.31
N ALA A 643 11.97 42.42 11.06
CA ALA A 643 13.22 42.64 11.78
C ALA A 643 14.40 42.38 10.82
N MET A 644 14.71 43.39 10.00
CA MET A 644 16.03 43.56 9.38
C MET A 644 16.92 44.37 10.31
#